data_AF-A0A5J4RYH7-F1
#
_entry.id   AF-A0A5J4RYH7-F1
#
_cell.length_a   1.000
_cell.length_b   1.000
_cell.length_c   1.000
_cell.angle_alpha   90.00
_cell.angle_beta   90.00
_cell.angle_gamma   90.00
#
_symmetry.space_group_name_H-M   'P 1'
#
loop_
_entity.id
_entity.type
_entity.pdbx_description
1 polymer ?
#
loop_
_entity_poly.entity_id
_entity_poly.type
_entity_poly.pdbx_seq_one_letter_code
_entity_poly.pdbx_strand_id
1 'polypeptide(L)'
;MLQAKAQLYDNSYVEFKVDKGKFKPEAMLHGRMGITVSLPSSGKDGAAGEEKEIARFEGVEFRSLHLKTESPYLSVEYFGYKGEIKLLNFPASVKDIALTTRGNEAVLGVGIDLTLMDGAFAGSTRLSITGKMEGGQLQKWKHTSTELEKIKIEATIGGTFELKGELAILHNDLLYGDGFGGDLSASFTNKSPLKGLTVKVRGMFGCTDFRYWFVDGIVKGLPGGGIPIGPGIRLSGFGGGITYRMKPNGIQASGGNVLSVTSMTYVPNEKSSLGIKASVALVIPKKETAQAEACFELSFNNNGGLSYAGFYGYAQFLGSIPGLEDFEKKVGDKYKKIIDKEQAFHKNNEALAETLKKYKQYNPNEASKILESDQTDQVGKSGFAAAVGIQFNFAESSFHATFDLYANLLGGLFRGTASGNRAGYAVLHIDPQDWYVHMGTPTDRIGLRMGIGNILSVETGSYLMLGTKIPASPGVPPQVASILGYSPGDLDYMKDLNMLGEGSGFAFGSSLNISTGDLTFLILYANYSTGLGFDLMLKDYGDAQCKGHNGAIGLDGWYANGQAYAYMHGELGAKINLWFMKAKVPIFRADVATLMQAKLPNPSSFNAYLAVRAKVLGIVNVNCRFKILIGEDCELIVPGSSPLDMQMISDFSPTDMSNDISVFTAPQATFNMGIGKAFDVQDDDGKKTYRIQLKDFVLNDGQNITGKLKWNEDKDAVSFYSHEILSPEKDVTATVCVVFEQLKSDKWTSVYTGGKEAIESKMITFHTGSAPKDIPLRNITYAYPVVDQKYYLKDENRKGYIQLERGQSYLFSTGLKNQIVYEDNMGNRQYIDFKYNESQKRIDYTVPEIRNSASYSMSIVSLIQGSKGAAPAGKTSLTVVAGDDNDNISIENRQASAETRTDIGAVLLNYDFASSRYSTFRQKIENLEKTYATAVIISSDVLMFGYEMHDMEPFDLADLIGTEWTENKPLVNVVATLEDDYYRQHIYPLIYQDYPVGGSIKVKRESAGTIGVPPVRALPLRTEYLNRIEQGEYSGIVTQRFPYYYNLPAVYEEDFFDLQHQVISSMMGKGGAAYNRFLRGTFPFILYDYYRIKMQYVMPNDVMGSNMTFDFYNFIK
;
A
#
# COMPACT_ATOMS: atom_id res chain seq x y z
N MET A 1 -56.32 10.05 23.03
CA MET A 1 -56.56 9.40 24.35
C MET A 1 -57.18 8.02 24.14
N LEU A 2 -56.99 7.06 25.06
CA LEU A 2 -57.68 5.75 25.06
C LEU A 2 -58.85 5.83 26.04
N GLN A 3 -60.09 5.83 25.54
CA GLN A 3 -61.30 5.77 26.37
C GLN A 3 -61.99 4.42 26.15
N ALA A 4 -62.26 3.69 27.23
CA ALA A 4 -62.91 2.40 27.18
C ALA A 4 -64.19 2.40 28.02
N LYS A 5 -65.26 1.83 27.48
CA LYS A 5 -66.53 1.60 28.20
C LYS A 5 -66.85 0.11 28.13
N ALA A 6 -66.95 -0.53 29.29
CA ALA A 6 -67.27 -1.94 29.41
C ALA A 6 -68.73 -2.16 29.81
N GLN A 7 -69.36 -3.17 29.21
CA GLN A 7 -70.61 -3.77 29.66
C GLN A 7 -70.27 -5.11 30.30
N LEU A 8 -70.56 -5.24 31.59
CA LEU A 8 -70.37 -6.48 32.35
C LEU A 8 -71.58 -7.40 32.18
N TYR A 9 -71.33 -8.69 32.12
CA TYR A 9 -72.35 -9.74 32.12
C TYR A 9 -72.70 -10.15 33.54
N ASP A 10 -73.92 -10.64 33.73
CA ASP A 10 -74.53 -10.95 35.03
C ASP A 10 -73.74 -11.97 35.87
N ASN A 11 -72.88 -12.77 35.23
CA ASN A 11 -72.00 -13.74 35.90
C ASN A 11 -70.68 -13.13 36.41
N SER A 12 -70.49 -11.81 36.31
CA SER A 12 -69.38 -11.10 36.95
C SER A 12 -69.64 -10.91 38.45
N TYR A 13 -68.61 -11.01 39.28
CA TYR A 13 -68.75 -10.76 40.72
C TYR A 13 -67.50 -10.12 41.32
N VAL A 14 -67.67 -9.57 42.52
CA VAL A 14 -66.57 -9.13 43.40
C VAL A 14 -66.59 -10.00 44.65
N GLU A 15 -65.49 -10.68 44.91
CA GLU A 15 -65.27 -11.45 46.13
C GLU A 15 -64.51 -10.60 47.14
N PHE A 16 -65.04 -10.52 48.36
CA PHE A 16 -64.36 -9.91 49.50
C PHE A 16 -63.83 -11.01 50.41
N LYS A 17 -62.56 -11.36 50.25
CA LYS A 17 -61.91 -12.42 51.03
C LYS A 17 -61.00 -11.84 52.09
N VAL A 18 -61.02 -12.42 53.29
CA VAL A 18 -60.01 -12.18 54.33
C VAL A 18 -59.26 -13.47 54.56
N ASP A 19 -57.97 -13.49 54.26
CA ASP A 19 -57.10 -14.66 54.38
C ASP A 19 -55.94 -14.33 55.32
N LYS A 20 -55.81 -15.06 56.43
CA LYS A 20 -54.80 -14.85 57.49
C LYS A 20 -54.71 -13.39 57.97
N GLY A 21 -55.87 -12.73 58.15
CA GLY A 21 -55.96 -11.34 58.60
C GLY A 21 -55.65 -10.28 57.54
N LYS A 22 -55.44 -10.67 56.27
CA LYS A 22 -55.25 -9.74 55.15
C LYS A 22 -56.51 -9.70 54.28
N PHE A 23 -57.02 -8.49 54.04
CA PHE A 23 -58.10 -8.26 53.09
C PHE A 23 -57.57 -8.41 51.67
N LYS A 24 -58.11 -9.37 50.92
CA LYS A 24 -57.73 -9.74 49.56
C LYS A 24 -58.96 -9.71 48.64
N PRO A 25 -59.47 -8.53 48.26
CA PRO A 25 -60.56 -8.46 47.31
C PRO A 25 -60.10 -8.92 45.92
N GLU A 26 -61.02 -9.58 45.21
CA GLU A 26 -60.87 -10.03 43.83
C GLU A 26 -62.13 -9.68 43.05
N ALA A 27 -61.98 -9.17 41.83
CA ALA A 27 -63.09 -9.01 40.89
C ALA A 27 -62.91 -9.99 39.73
N MET A 28 -63.89 -10.86 39.48
CA MET A 28 -63.94 -11.74 38.32
C MET A 28 -64.99 -11.20 37.35
N LEU A 29 -64.52 -10.71 36.21
CA LEU A 29 -65.33 -9.96 35.26
C LEU A 29 -65.50 -10.73 33.95
N HIS A 30 -66.72 -10.72 33.44
CA HIS A 30 -67.09 -11.19 32.10
C HIS A 30 -67.81 -10.06 31.39
N GLY A 31 -67.58 -9.88 30.10
CA GLY A 31 -68.26 -8.81 29.39
C GLY A 31 -67.68 -8.49 28.04
N ARG A 32 -68.09 -7.32 27.55
CA ARG A 32 -67.61 -6.74 26.31
C ARG A 32 -67.25 -5.28 26.55
N MET A 33 -66.15 -4.82 25.97
CA MET A 33 -65.70 -3.43 26.03
C MET A 33 -65.59 -2.79 24.65
N GLY A 34 -66.01 -1.54 24.58
CA GLY A 34 -65.74 -0.64 23.46
C GLY A 34 -64.53 0.23 23.75
N ILE A 35 -63.62 0.40 22.80
CA ILE A 35 -62.42 1.24 22.88
C ILE A 35 -62.43 2.23 21.71
N THR A 36 -62.34 3.53 22.00
CA THR A 36 -62.20 4.56 20.96
C THR A 36 -60.76 5.08 20.94
N VAL A 37 -60.20 5.20 19.73
CA VAL A 37 -58.85 5.72 19.49
C VAL A 37 -58.96 7.01 18.68
N SER A 38 -58.50 8.10 19.28
CA SER A 38 -58.48 9.43 18.66
C SER A 38 -57.06 9.99 18.59
N LEU A 39 -56.70 10.58 17.45
CA LEU A 39 -55.48 11.36 17.29
C LEU A 39 -55.77 12.86 17.49
N PRO A 40 -54.88 13.60 18.16
CA PRO A 40 -54.96 15.05 18.16
C PRO A 40 -54.72 15.56 16.74
N SER A 41 -55.60 16.42 16.22
CA SER A 41 -55.39 17.04 14.92
C SER A 41 -54.44 18.23 15.06
N SER A 42 -53.37 18.26 14.26
CA SER A 42 -52.47 19.42 14.17
C SER A 42 -53.15 20.49 13.33
N GLY A 43 -53.69 21.53 13.99
CA GLY A 43 -54.09 22.76 13.31
C GLY A 43 -52.88 23.47 12.68
N LYS A 44 -53.10 24.25 11.61
CA LYS A 44 -52.04 24.95 10.86
C LYS A 44 -51.18 25.93 11.70
N ASP A 45 -51.55 26.23 12.94
CA ASP A 45 -50.85 27.20 13.81
C ASP A 45 -50.51 26.67 15.21
N GLY A 46 -50.38 25.35 15.39
CA GLY A 46 -49.92 24.77 16.67
C GLY A 46 -50.91 24.85 17.84
N ALA A 47 -52.15 25.31 17.63
CA ALA A 47 -53.25 25.15 18.57
C ALA A 47 -53.83 23.73 18.51
N ALA A 48 -54.19 23.17 19.67
CA ALA A 48 -54.81 21.85 19.79
C ALA A 48 -56.14 21.82 19.02
N GLY A 49 -56.18 21.12 17.89
CA GLY A 49 -57.39 20.90 17.10
C GLY A 49 -58.29 19.81 17.69
N GLU A 50 -59.54 19.74 17.22
CA GLU A 50 -60.52 18.70 17.61
C GLU A 50 -59.93 17.29 17.45
N GLU A 51 -60.11 16.42 18.45
CA GLU A 51 -59.67 15.03 18.39
C GLU A 51 -60.39 14.31 17.25
N LYS A 52 -59.63 13.84 16.25
CA LYS A 52 -60.19 13.07 15.14
C LYS A 52 -60.17 11.59 15.50
N GLU A 53 -61.35 10.99 15.61
CA GLU A 53 -61.51 9.55 15.77
C GLU A 53 -60.91 8.85 14.53
N ILE A 54 -59.94 7.96 14.75
CA ILE A 54 -59.27 7.22 13.67
C ILE A 54 -59.61 5.73 13.66
N ALA A 55 -60.07 5.20 14.80
CA ALA A 55 -60.56 3.84 14.94
C ALA A 55 -61.48 3.71 16.16
N ARG A 56 -62.48 2.84 16.06
CA ARG A 56 -63.37 2.47 17.16
C ARG A 56 -63.59 0.97 17.18
N PHE A 57 -63.25 0.37 18.30
CA PHE A 57 -63.28 -1.06 18.55
C PHE A 57 -64.46 -1.35 19.49
N GLU A 58 -65.64 -1.62 18.96
CA GLU A 58 -66.82 -1.85 19.82
C GLU A 58 -66.92 -3.28 20.37
N GLY A 59 -66.04 -4.18 19.92
CA GLY A 59 -66.22 -5.63 19.92
C GLY A 59 -65.39 -6.47 20.88
N VAL A 60 -64.61 -5.89 21.79
CA VAL A 60 -63.64 -6.65 22.59
C VAL A 60 -64.35 -7.45 23.69
N GLU A 61 -64.47 -8.76 23.53
CA GLU A 61 -65.07 -9.68 24.51
C GLU A 61 -64.00 -10.19 25.48
N PHE A 62 -64.35 -10.33 26.76
CA PHE A 62 -63.47 -10.90 27.78
C PHE A 62 -64.21 -11.89 28.68
N ARG A 63 -63.53 -12.99 29.02
CA ARG A 63 -64.03 -14.03 29.93
C ARG A 63 -63.02 -14.27 31.05
N SER A 64 -63.54 -14.36 32.28
CA SER A 64 -62.76 -14.66 33.49
C SER A 64 -61.60 -13.68 33.64
N LEU A 65 -61.87 -12.38 33.51
CA LEU A 65 -60.90 -11.31 33.77
C LEU A 65 -60.82 -11.08 35.27
N HIS A 66 -59.74 -11.52 35.88
CA HIS A 66 -59.48 -11.37 37.31
C HIS A 66 -58.67 -10.11 37.60
N LEU A 67 -59.17 -9.27 38.49
CA LEU A 67 -58.45 -8.15 39.11
C LEU A 67 -58.20 -8.51 40.57
N LYS A 68 -56.93 -8.66 40.96
CA LYS A 68 -56.53 -9.19 42.27
C LYS A 68 -55.64 -8.22 43.03
N THR A 69 -55.64 -8.37 44.34
CA THR A 69 -54.72 -7.66 45.25
C THR A 69 -53.39 -8.39 45.48
N GLU A 70 -53.17 -9.53 44.84
CA GLU A 70 -51.92 -10.30 44.86
C GLU A 70 -51.53 -10.75 43.44
N SER A 71 -50.25 -11.08 43.23
CA SER A 71 -49.73 -11.46 41.91
C SER A 71 -50.21 -12.86 41.48
N PRO A 72 -50.63 -13.09 40.23
CA PRO A 72 -50.79 -12.08 39.17
C PRO A 72 -51.98 -11.15 39.44
N TYR A 73 -51.70 -9.84 39.51
CA TYR A 73 -52.70 -8.81 39.85
C TYR A 73 -53.77 -8.64 38.77
N LEU A 74 -53.47 -9.10 37.55
CA LEU A 74 -54.34 -9.11 36.39
C LEU A 74 -54.15 -10.45 35.68
N SER A 75 -55.25 -11.15 35.37
CA SER A 75 -55.23 -12.35 34.53
C SER A 75 -56.56 -12.50 33.79
N VAL A 76 -56.55 -13.17 32.63
CA VAL A 76 -57.74 -13.37 31.81
C VAL A 76 -57.70 -14.76 31.20
N GLU A 77 -58.85 -15.42 31.05
CA GLU A 77 -58.92 -16.71 30.36
C GLU A 77 -59.05 -16.52 28.85
N TYR A 78 -59.83 -15.52 28.41
CA TYR A 78 -60.07 -15.27 27.00
C TYR A 78 -60.28 -13.78 26.73
N PHE A 79 -59.58 -13.28 25.71
CA PHE A 79 -59.95 -12.07 24.98
C PHE A 79 -60.28 -12.44 23.54
N GLY A 80 -61.32 -11.83 22.99
CA GLY A 80 -61.68 -11.96 21.57
C GLY A 80 -62.26 -10.68 21.03
N TYR A 81 -62.49 -10.64 19.72
CA TYR A 81 -63.14 -9.50 19.06
C TYR A 81 -64.31 -9.97 18.20
N LYS A 82 -65.46 -9.32 18.33
CA LYS A 82 -66.63 -9.50 17.45
C LYS A 82 -67.11 -8.17 16.87
N GLY A 83 -67.10 -8.06 15.55
CA GLY A 83 -67.59 -6.90 14.79
C GLY A 83 -66.71 -6.61 13.58
N GLU A 84 -67.12 -5.66 12.75
CA GLU A 84 -66.27 -5.10 11.71
C GLU A 84 -65.42 -3.96 12.28
N ILE A 85 -64.18 -3.82 11.81
CA ILE A 85 -63.33 -2.67 12.14
C ILE A 85 -62.95 -1.99 10.83
N LYS A 86 -62.92 -0.66 10.84
CA LYS A 86 -62.29 0.14 9.80
C LYS A 86 -61.18 0.96 10.43
N LEU A 87 -60.00 0.94 9.82
CA LEU A 87 -58.89 1.81 10.17
C LEU A 87 -58.65 2.74 8.98
N LEU A 88 -58.85 4.05 9.16
CA LEU A 88 -58.75 5.03 8.05
C LEU A 88 -59.59 4.64 6.81
N ASN A 89 -60.78 4.07 7.04
CA ASN A 89 -61.70 3.51 6.02
C ASN A 89 -61.27 2.22 5.32
N PHE A 90 -60.09 1.67 5.62
CA PHE A 90 -59.71 0.34 5.16
C PHE A 90 -60.32 -0.73 6.04
N PRO A 91 -60.89 -1.83 5.48
CA PRO A 91 -61.31 -2.97 6.27
C PRO A 91 -60.15 -3.51 7.11
N ALA A 92 -60.40 -3.68 8.41
CA ALA A 92 -59.44 -4.21 9.36
C ALA A 92 -60.06 -5.35 10.16
N SER A 93 -59.23 -6.29 10.61
CA SER A 93 -59.62 -7.31 11.57
C SER A 93 -58.62 -7.39 12.72
N VAL A 94 -59.12 -7.75 13.90
CA VAL A 94 -58.29 -7.94 15.09
C VAL A 94 -58.29 -9.42 15.45
N LYS A 95 -57.09 -9.95 15.68
CA LYS A 95 -56.86 -11.35 16.05
C LYS A 95 -55.81 -11.45 17.16
N ASP A 96 -55.69 -12.62 17.75
CA ASP A 96 -54.63 -12.96 18.72
C ASP A 96 -54.47 -11.95 19.87
N ILE A 97 -55.61 -11.49 20.44
CA ILE A 97 -55.61 -10.64 21.63
C ILE A 97 -55.16 -11.49 22.82
N ALA A 98 -53.97 -11.19 23.35
CA ALA A 98 -53.39 -11.97 24.45
C ALA A 98 -52.87 -11.03 25.54
N LEU A 99 -53.16 -11.38 26.79
CA LEU A 99 -52.62 -10.70 27.96
C LEU A 99 -51.58 -11.60 28.63
N THR A 100 -50.36 -11.10 28.78
CA THR A 100 -49.30 -11.75 29.54
C THR A 100 -48.98 -10.91 30.77
N THR A 101 -48.96 -11.52 31.96
CA THR A 101 -48.63 -10.80 33.20
C THR A 101 -47.44 -11.45 33.91
N ARG A 102 -46.54 -10.62 34.44
CA ARG A 102 -45.34 -11.05 35.17
C ARG A 102 -45.10 -10.09 36.34
N GLY A 103 -45.33 -10.54 37.57
CA GLY A 103 -45.14 -9.72 38.77
C GLY A 103 -46.09 -8.52 38.77
N ASN A 104 -45.53 -7.31 38.61
CA ASN A 104 -46.25 -6.04 38.51
C ASN A 104 -46.34 -5.48 37.07
N GLU A 105 -45.95 -6.25 36.05
CA GLU A 105 -46.04 -5.87 34.64
C GLU A 105 -47.13 -6.68 33.93
N ALA A 106 -47.83 -6.02 33.02
CA ALA A 106 -48.85 -6.62 32.16
C ALA A 106 -48.66 -6.13 30.72
N VAL A 107 -48.68 -7.07 29.77
CA VAL A 107 -48.52 -6.81 28.34
C VAL A 107 -49.78 -7.29 27.62
N LEU A 108 -50.47 -6.36 26.96
CA LEU A 108 -51.60 -6.67 26.07
C LEU A 108 -51.13 -6.63 24.62
N GLY A 109 -51.04 -7.79 23.98
CA GLY A 109 -50.70 -7.92 22.56
C GLY A 109 -51.94 -8.10 21.70
N VAL A 110 -52.02 -7.36 20.60
CA VAL A 110 -53.16 -7.34 19.65
C VAL A 110 -52.63 -7.49 18.23
N GLY A 111 -53.06 -8.53 17.51
CA GLY A 111 -52.81 -8.69 16.08
C GLY A 111 -53.81 -7.90 15.26
N ILE A 112 -53.34 -7.18 14.24
CA ILE A 112 -54.14 -6.34 13.35
C ILE A 112 -53.85 -6.75 11.92
N ASP A 113 -54.89 -7.15 11.17
CA ASP A 113 -54.81 -7.34 9.72
C ASP A 113 -55.59 -6.22 9.01
N LEU A 114 -55.07 -5.73 7.89
CA LEU A 114 -55.62 -4.68 7.05
C LEU A 114 -55.76 -5.16 5.61
N THR A 115 -56.94 -4.99 5.01
CA THR A 115 -57.12 -5.20 3.57
C THR A 115 -56.91 -3.87 2.86
N LEU A 116 -55.85 -3.78 2.06
CA LEU A 116 -55.50 -2.57 1.30
C LEU A 116 -56.07 -2.60 -0.13
N MET A 117 -56.24 -3.80 -0.69
CA MET A 117 -56.94 -4.05 -1.96
C MET A 117 -57.57 -5.45 -1.92
N ASP A 118 -58.86 -5.54 -2.23
CA ASP A 118 -59.60 -6.80 -2.19
C ASP A 118 -58.95 -7.89 -3.06
N GLY A 119 -58.66 -9.03 -2.44
CA GLY A 119 -58.06 -10.19 -3.10
C GLY A 119 -56.63 -10.00 -3.60
N ALA A 120 -56.00 -8.84 -3.35
CA ALA A 120 -54.73 -8.49 -3.97
C ALA A 120 -53.67 -7.94 -2.99
N PHE A 121 -54.00 -7.07 -2.03
CA PHE A 121 -53.04 -6.52 -1.07
C PHE A 121 -53.58 -6.59 0.37
N ALA A 122 -52.80 -7.20 1.25
CA ALA A 122 -53.06 -7.24 2.68
C ALA A 122 -51.83 -6.80 3.48
N GLY A 123 -52.05 -6.10 4.58
CA GLY A 123 -51.04 -5.76 5.58
C GLY A 123 -51.37 -6.41 6.92
N SER A 124 -50.37 -6.76 7.72
CA SER A 124 -50.60 -7.21 9.09
C SER A 124 -49.52 -6.73 10.04
N THR A 125 -49.87 -6.54 11.31
CA THR A 125 -48.91 -6.18 12.36
C THR A 125 -49.39 -6.62 13.73
N ARG A 126 -48.51 -6.57 14.73
CA ARG A 126 -48.85 -6.83 16.14
C ARG A 126 -48.45 -5.64 16.99
N LEU A 127 -49.42 -5.14 17.75
CA LEU A 127 -49.27 -4.05 18.69
C LEU A 127 -49.21 -4.62 20.10
N SER A 128 -48.18 -4.29 20.86
CA SER A 128 -48.01 -4.69 22.25
C SER A 128 -48.04 -3.46 23.15
N ILE A 129 -48.94 -3.44 24.13
CA ILE A 129 -49.11 -2.35 25.08
C ILE A 129 -48.68 -2.85 26.46
N THR A 130 -47.63 -2.26 27.01
CA THR A 130 -47.05 -2.64 28.29
C THR A 130 -47.46 -1.64 29.36
N GLY A 131 -48.03 -2.15 30.45
CA GLY A 131 -48.33 -1.41 31.67
C GLY A 131 -47.56 -1.96 32.85
N LYS A 132 -47.13 -1.06 33.74
CA LYS A 132 -46.49 -1.41 35.01
C LYS A 132 -47.31 -0.84 36.15
N MET A 133 -47.54 -1.66 37.17
CA MET A 133 -48.27 -1.25 38.36
C MET A 133 -47.33 -0.52 39.32
N GLU A 134 -47.68 0.71 39.67
CA GLU A 134 -47.02 1.50 40.71
C GLU A 134 -47.58 1.09 42.09
N GLY A 135 -46.69 0.92 43.09
CA GLY A 135 -47.08 0.54 44.45
C GLY A 135 -47.70 1.71 45.24
N GLY A 136 -48.75 1.44 46.03
CA GLY A 136 -49.46 2.43 46.84
C GLY A 136 -50.71 1.84 47.52
N GLN A 137 -51.50 2.66 48.21
CA GLN A 137 -52.78 2.24 48.83
C GLN A 137 -53.87 1.87 47.80
N LEU A 138 -53.74 2.36 46.56
CA LEU A 138 -54.58 2.01 45.42
C LEU A 138 -53.67 1.49 44.30
N GLN A 139 -54.01 0.34 43.72
CA GLN A 139 -53.30 -0.18 42.56
C GLN A 139 -53.51 0.76 41.37
N LYS A 140 -52.41 1.30 40.83
CA LYS A 140 -52.43 2.17 39.66
C LYS A 140 -51.55 1.60 38.56
N TRP A 141 -52.16 1.26 37.43
CA TRP A 141 -51.43 0.85 36.23
C TRP A 141 -51.02 2.08 35.45
N LYS A 142 -49.73 2.17 35.14
CA LYS A 142 -49.15 3.22 34.31
C LYS A 142 -48.66 2.61 33.01
N HIS A 143 -49.09 3.21 31.89
CA HIS A 143 -48.55 2.90 30.58
C HIS A 143 -47.03 3.11 30.58
N THR A 144 -46.29 2.11 30.09
CA THR A 144 -44.83 2.11 30.05
C THR A 144 -44.33 2.19 28.61
N SER A 145 -44.82 1.30 27.74
CA SER A 145 -44.46 1.31 26.31
C SER A 145 -45.63 0.86 25.45
N THR A 146 -45.62 1.31 24.20
CA THR A 146 -46.45 0.76 23.11
C THR A 146 -45.50 0.44 21.98
N GLU A 147 -45.38 -0.84 21.65
CA GLU A 147 -44.42 -1.36 20.69
C GLU A 147 -45.17 -1.98 19.52
N LEU A 148 -44.68 -1.69 18.32
CA LEU A 148 -45.09 -2.38 17.10
C LEU A 148 -44.05 -3.45 16.83
N GLU A 149 -44.49 -4.69 16.65
CA GLU A 149 -43.55 -5.80 16.38
C GLU A 149 -43.12 -5.77 14.90
N LYS A 150 -43.67 -6.64 14.06
CA LYS A 150 -43.35 -6.72 12.63
C LYS A 150 -44.50 -6.17 11.80
N ILE A 151 -44.21 -5.39 10.78
CA ILE A 151 -45.16 -4.98 9.76
C ILE A 151 -44.97 -5.90 8.56
N LYS A 152 -46.03 -6.60 8.14
CA LYS A 152 -46.00 -7.50 7.00
C LYS A 152 -46.91 -6.99 5.91
N ILE A 153 -46.48 -7.15 4.66
CA ILE A 153 -47.30 -6.93 3.48
C ILE A 153 -47.30 -8.21 2.64
N GLU A 154 -48.45 -8.63 2.15
CA GLU A 154 -48.58 -9.72 1.20
C GLU A 154 -49.47 -9.28 0.04
N ALA A 155 -49.04 -9.59 -1.18
CA ALA A 155 -49.83 -9.28 -2.37
C ALA A 155 -49.74 -10.37 -3.44
N THR A 156 -50.89 -10.63 -4.09
CA THR A 156 -51.00 -11.55 -5.23
C THR A 156 -51.79 -10.87 -6.33
N ILE A 157 -51.11 -10.44 -7.41
CA ILE A 157 -51.73 -9.67 -8.49
C ILE A 157 -52.00 -10.60 -9.68
N GLY A 158 -53.27 -10.79 -10.04
CA GLY A 158 -53.70 -11.56 -11.22
C GLY A 158 -53.24 -13.03 -11.25
N GLY A 159 -52.74 -13.56 -10.13
CA GLY A 159 -52.06 -14.86 -10.06
C GLY A 159 -50.79 -14.94 -10.92
N THR A 160 -50.20 -13.82 -11.34
CA THR A 160 -48.96 -13.72 -12.14
C THR A 160 -47.75 -13.27 -11.32
N PHE A 161 -47.99 -12.55 -10.22
CA PHE A 161 -46.98 -11.92 -9.39
C PHE A 161 -47.37 -12.03 -7.91
N GLU A 162 -46.43 -12.49 -7.10
CA GLU A 162 -46.55 -12.61 -5.65
C GLU A 162 -45.48 -11.74 -4.99
N LEU A 163 -45.87 -10.92 -4.01
CA LEU A 163 -45.00 -10.05 -3.23
C LEU A 163 -45.22 -10.32 -1.74
N LYS A 164 -44.14 -10.55 -1.01
CA LYS A 164 -44.16 -10.63 0.46
C LYS A 164 -43.11 -9.69 1.01
N GLY A 165 -43.49 -8.83 1.94
CA GLY A 165 -42.59 -7.93 2.64
C GLY A 165 -42.75 -8.04 4.14
N GLU A 166 -41.66 -7.86 4.87
CA GLU A 166 -41.64 -7.77 6.34
C GLU A 166 -40.73 -6.60 6.73
N LEU A 167 -41.13 -5.81 7.73
CA LEU A 167 -40.32 -4.79 8.38
C LEU A 167 -40.34 -5.05 9.88
N ALA A 168 -39.16 -5.19 10.46
CA ALA A 168 -38.91 -5.35 11.89
C ALA A 168 -38.21 -4.10 12.44
N ILE A 169 -38.62 -3.68 13.63
CA ILE A 169 -38.00 -2.60 14.39
C ILE A 169 -37.16 -3.25 15.49
N LEU A 170 -35.90 -2.81 15.62
CA LEU A 170 -34.94 -3.33 16.59
C LEU A 170 -34.70 -2.28 17.67
N HIS A 171 -34.76 -2.73 18.91
CA HIS A 171 -34.49 -1.92 20.09
C HIS A 171 -33.43 -2.63 20.93
N ASN A 172 -32.28 -2.00 21.08
CA ASN A 172 -31.16 -2.48 21.89
C ASN A 172 -30.73 -3.93 21.55
N ASP A 173 -30.64 -4.27 20.26
CA ASP A 173 -30.15 -5.56 19.80
C ASP A 173 -28.66 -5.74 20.15
N LEU A 174 -28.27 -6.91 20.65
CA LEU A 174 -26.90 -7.18 21.11
C LEU A 174 -25.84 -7.03 20.03
N LEU A 175 -26.19 -7.32 18.77
CA LEU A 175 -25.28 -7.21 17.63
C LEU A 175 -25.53 -5.91 16.85
N TYR A 176 -26.79 -5.51 16.73
CA TYR A 176 -27.22 -4.46 15.81
C TYR A 176 -27.75 -3.17 16.46
N GLY A 177 -27.71 -3.05 17.79
CA GLY A 177 -28.21 -1.86 18.49
C GLY A 177 -29.65 -1.52 18.12
N ASP A 178 -29.91 -0.24 17.89
CA ASP A 178 -31.20 0.25 17.42
C ASP A 178 -31.24 0.29 15.89
N GLY A 179 -32.37 -0.09 15.29
CA GLY A 179 -32.44 -0.10 13.83
C GLY A 179 -33.74 -0.62 13.23
N PHE A 180 -33.70 -0.77 11.91
CA PHE A 180 -34.78 -1.29 11.08
C PHE A 180 -34.23 -2.38 10.16
N GLY A 181 -34.86 -3.54 10.17
CA GLY A 181 -34.57 -4.64 9.24
C GLY A 181 -35.80 -4.95 8.41
N GLY A 182 -35.66 -5.22 7.13
CA GLY A 182 -36.80 -5.60 6.30
C GLY A 182 -36.43 -6.62 5.23
N ASP A 183 -37.33 -7.54 4.97
CA ASP A 183 -37.22 -8.59 3.96
C ASP A 183 -38.26 -8.34 2.87
N LEU A 184 -37.88 -8.52 1.61
CA LEU A 184 -38.75 -8.43 0.44
C LEU A 184 -38.56 -9.66 -0.44
N SER A 185 -39.63 -10.33 -0.80
CA SER A 185 -39.66 -11.48 -1.70
C SER A 185 -40.67 -11.23 -2.80
N ALA A 186 -40.22 -11.20 -4.05
CA ALA A 186 -41.06 -11.08 -5.23
C ALA A 186 -40.88 -12.34 -6.10
N SER A 187 -41.96 -12.98 -6.52
CA SER A 187 -41.94 -14.16 -7.38
C SER A 187 -42.96 -14.08 -8.51
N PHE A 188 -42.55 -14.50 -9.71
CA PHE A 188 -43.38 -14.52 -10.91
C PHE A 188 -43.85 -15.93 -11.22
N THR A 189 -45.17 -16.11 -11.30
CA THR A 189 -45.79 -17.44 -11.47
C THR A 189 -45.69 -17.95 -12.90
N ASN A 190 -46.18 -19.17 -13.12
CA ASN A 190 -46.23 -19.81 -14.43
C ASN A 190 -47.04 -19.06 -15.50
N LYS A 191 -47.86 -18.07 -15.11
CA LYS A 191 -48.67 -17.24 -16.01
C LYS A 191 -47.93 -15.99 -16.51
N SER A 192 -46.74 -15.69 -15.98
CA SER A 192 -45.94 -14.51 -16.33
C SER A 192 -44.93 -14.81 -17.44
N PRO A 193 -44.59 -13.84 -18.32
CA PRO A 193 -43.44 -13.96 -19.24
C PRO A 193 -42.09 -14.05 -18.49
N LEU A 194 -42.06 -13.66 -17.21
CA LEU A 194 -40.93 -13.81 -16.29
C LEU A 194 -41.04 -15.08 -15.44
N LYS A 195 -41.77 -16.10 -15.92
CA LYS A 195 -42.00 -17.37 -15.21
C LYS A 195 -40.72 -17.90 -14.58
N GLY A 196 -40.77 -18.17 -13.28
CA GLY A 196 -39.66 -18.71 -12.50
C GLY A 196 -38.78 -17.65 -11.84
N LEU A 197 -38.84 -16.38 -12.28
CA LEU A 197 -38.08 -15.29 -11.67
C LEU A 197 -38.50 -15.10 -10.21
N THR A 198 -37.55 -15.19 -9.30
CA THR A 198 -37.73 -14.90 -7.89
C THR A 198 -36.60 -14.01 -7.40
N VAL A 199 -36.96 -12.88 -6.79
CA VAL A 199 -36.05 -11.93 -6.18
C VAL A 199 -36.33 -11.92 -4.69
N LYS A 200 -35.30 -12.17 -3.88
CA LYS A 200 -35.37 -12.04 -2.43
C LYS A 200 -34.28 -11.08 -1.98
N VAL A 201 -34.64 -10.10 -1.15
CA VAL A 201 -33.72 -9.08 -0.64
C VAL A 201 -34.01 -8.86 0.83
N ARG A 202 -32.96 -8.60 1.62
CA ARG A 202 -33.06 -8.08 2.97
C ARG A 202 -32.24 -6.81 3.09
N GLY A 203 -32.85 -5.74 3.59
CA GLY A 203 -32.17 -4.52 3.98
C GLY A 203 -32.11 -4.42 5.50
N MET A 204 -31.03 -3.85 6.02
CA MET A 204 -30.87 -3.60 7.45
C MET A 204 -30.13 -2.29 7.65
N PHE A 205 -30.68 -1.42 8.49
CA PHE A 205 -30.12 -0.12 8.85
C PHE A 205 -30.04 -0.07 10.36
N GLY A 206 -28.83 0.09 10.91
CA GLY A 206 -28.62 0.07 12.36
C GLY A 206 -27.70 1.19 12.83
N CYS A 207 -27.74 1.42 14.13
CA CYS A 207 -26.87 2.34 14.83
C CYS A 207 -26.46 1.72 16.17
N THR A 208 -25.15 1.55 16.35
CA THR A 208 -24.53 1.40 17.67
C THR A 208 -23.97 2.78 18.06
N ASP A 209 -22.65 2.93 18.17
CA ASP A 209 -21.97 4.23 18.27
C ASP A 209 -21.86 4.94 16.91
N PHE A 210 -22.04 4.19 15.82
CA PHE A 210 -22.02 4.69 14.44
C PHE A 210 -23.13 4.05 13.60
N ARG A 211 -23.48 4.71 12.49
CA ARG A 211 -24.51 4.26 11.56
C ARG A 211 -23.93 3.32 10.50
N TYR A 212 -24.63 2.23 10.22
CA TYR A 212 -24.24 1.26 9.20
C TYR A 212 -25.48 0.68 8.53
N TRP A 213 -25.28 0.04 7.38
CA TRP A 213 -26.35 -0.68 6.70
C TRP A 213 -25.83 -1.76 5.77
N PHE A 214 -26.69 -2.72 5.45
CA PHE A 214 -26.47 -3.64 4.34
C PHE A 214 -27.76 -3.92 3.57
N VAL A 215 -27.60 -4.29 2.31
CA VAL A 215 -28.65 -4.85 1.47
C VAL A 215 -28.11 -6.14 0.87
N ASP A 216 -28.71 -7.28 1.22
CA ASP A 216 -28.31 -8.61 0.78
C ASP A 216 -29.43 -9.26 -0.03
N GLY A 217 -29.12 -9.82 -1.20
CA GLY A 217 -30.16 -10.33 -2.08
C GLY A 217 -29.72 -11.48 -2.96
N ILE A 218 -30.72 -12.23 -3.44
CA ILE A 218 -30.57 -13.30 -4.43
C ILE A 218 -31.62 -13.11 -5.53
N VAL A 219 -31.18 -13.25 -6.77
CA VAL A 219 -32.04 -13.35 -7.96
C VAL A 219 -31.95 -14.76 -8.54
N LYS A 220 -33.12 -15.36 -8.78
CA LYS A 220 -33.32 -16.74 -9.25
C LYS A 220 -34.22 -16.77 -10.48
N GLY A 221 -34.07 -17.77 -11.34
CA GLY A 221 -35.01 -18.08 -12.42
C GLY A 221 -35.07 -17.04 -13.52
N LEU A 222 -33.93 -16.44 -13.89
CA LEU A 222 -33.87 -15.45 -14.96
C LEU A 222 -34.34 -16.06 -16.31
N PRO A 223 -35.34 -15.46 -16.99
CA PRO A 223 -35.88 -15.99 -18.23
C PRO A 223 -34.87 -15.90 -19.40
N GLY A 224 -35.06 -16.72 -20.43
CA GLY A 224 -34.31 -16.59 -21.70
C GLY A 224 -32.80 -16.91 -21.62
N GLY A 225 -32.36 -17.71 -20.65
CA GLY A 225 -30.96 -18.10 -20.49
C GLY A 225 -30.08 -17.07 -19.76
N GLY A 226 -30.68 -16.08 -19.09
CA GLY A 226 -29.97 -15.08 -18.29
C GLY A 226 -29.91 -13.68 -18.92
N ILE A 227 -29.42 -12.72 -18.14
CA ILE A 227 -29.24 -11.31 -18.55
C ILE A 227 -27.96 -11.21 -19.39
N PRO A 228 -28.00 -10.72 -20.63
CA PRO A 228 -26.78 -10.49 -21.40
C PRO A 228 -25.95 -9.40 -20.74
N ILE A 229 -24.71 -9.72 -20.36
CA ILE A 229 -23.76 -8.77 -19.75
C ILE A 229 -22.55 -8.50 -20.65
N GLY A 230 -22.52 -9.12 -21.82
CA GLY A 230 -21.51 -8.93 -22.84
C GLY A 230 -21.77 -9.83 -24.06
N PRO A 231 -21.00 -9.67 -25.15
CA PRO A 231 -21.11 -10.55 -26.31
C PRO A 231 -20.91 -12.02 -25.90
N GLY A 232 -21.96 -12.84 -26.07
CA GLY A 232 -21.92 -14.27 -25.79
C GLY A 232 -21.92 -14.68 -24.30
N ILE A 233 -21.99 -13.74 -23.35
CA ILE A 233 -21.99 -14.03 -21.90
C ILE A 233 -23.31 -13.60 -21.28
N ARG A 234 -23.97 -14.53 -20.57
CA ARG A 234 -25.23 -14.26 -19.86
C ARG A 234 -25.10 -14.55 -18.38
N LEU A 235 -25.56 -13.62 -17.54
CA LEU A 235 -25.71 -13.79 -16.10
C LEU A 235 -26.96 -14.62 -15.83
N SER A 236 -26.80 -15.86 -15.35
CA SER A 236 -27.92 -16.76 -15.07
C SER A 236 -28.41 -16.70 -13.62
N GLY A 237 -27.62 -16.12 -12.71
CA GLY A 237 -28.00 -15.93 -11.30
C GLY A 237 -26.99 -15.06 -10.57
N PHE A 238 -27.46 -14.38 -9.52
CA PHE A 238 -26.67 -13.48 -8.69
C PHE A 238 -27.11 -13.61 -7.23
N GLY A 239 -26.16 -13.64 -6.30
CA GLY A 239 -26.45 -13.51 -4.88
C GLY A 239 -25.29 -12.88 -4.10
N GLY A 240 -25.58 -11.86 -3.31
CA GLY A 240 -24.56 -11.09 -2.59
C GLY A 240 -25.12 -9.86 -1.90
N GLY A 241 -24.22 -9.06 -1.33
CA GLY A 241 -24.57 -7.90 -0.51
C GLY A 241 -23.85 -6.62 -0.92
N ILE A 242 -24.56 -5.50 -0.68
CA ILE A 242 -24.03 -4.15 -0.62
C ILE A 242 -23.94 -3.78 0.85
N THR A 243 -22.81 -3.26 1.28
CA THR A 243 -22.51 -3.02 2.69
C THR A 243 -21.90 -1.63 2.88
N TYR A 244 -22.24 -0.97 3.99
CA TYR A 244 -21.59 0.26 4.44
C TYR A 244 -21.30 0.13 5.93
N ARG A 245 -20.01 0.24 6.32
CA ARG A 245 -19.54 0.01 7.70
C ARG A 245 -19.97 -1.35 8.26
N MET A 246 -20.00 -2.36 7.41
CA MET A 246 -20.37 -3.74 7.74
C MET A 246 -19.38 -4.70 7.08
N LYS A 247 -18.96 -5.75 7.79
CA LYS A 247 -18.10 -6.81 7.26
C LYS A 247 -18.86 -8.15 7.19
N PRO A 248 -18.82 -8.88 6.06
CA PRO A 248 -19.34 -10.25 6.00
C PRO A 248 -18.57 -11.17 6.96
N ASN A 249 -19.29 -12.01 7.70
CA ASN A 249 -18.76 -12.85 8.78
C ASN A 249 -19.28 -14.31 8.73
N GLY A 250 -19.32 -14.88 7.51
CA GLY A 250 -19.70 -16.28 7.27
C GLY A 250 -21.19 -16.60 7.51
N ILE A 251 -21.57 -17.87 7.36
CA ILE A 251 -22.91 -18.37 7.71
C ILE A 251 -22.88 -18.90 9.14
N GLN A 252 -23.55 -18.22 10.07
CA GLN A 252 -23.87 -18.77 11.39
C GLN A 252 -25.27 -19.40 11.39
N ALA A 253 -25.35 -20.65 11.87
CA ALA A 253 -26.63 -21.29 12.19
C ALA A 253 -27.03 -20.90 13.62
N SER A 254 -27.58 -19.70 13.79
CA SER A 254 -28.13 -19.26 15.09
C SER A 254 -29.65 -19.27 15.04
N GLY A 255 -30.26 -19.81 16.09
CA GLY A 255 -31.65 -20.28 16.13
C GLY A 255 -32.70 -19.31 15.58
N GLY A 256 -33.39 -19.76 14.52
CA GLY A 256 -34.74 -19.33 14.16
C GLY A 256 -34.89 -18.05 13.33
N ASN A 257 -33.94 -17.12 13.35
CA ASN A 257 -34.01 -15.89 12.55
C ASN A 257 -32.91 -15.88 11.49
N VAL A 258 -33.26 -16.23 10.25
CA VAL A 258 -32.38 -16.06 9.09
C VAL A 258 -32.01 -14.57 8.98
N LEU A 259 -30.73 -14.23 9.19
CA LEU A 259 -30.23 -12.85 9.27
C LEU A 259 -29.99 -12.20 7.91
N SER A 260 -29.99 -12.98 6.81
CA SER A 260 -29.84 -12.49 5.43
C SER A 260 -30.32 -13.55 4.42
N VAL A 261 -30.66 -13.12 3.21
CA VAL A 261 -31.22 -13.97 2.16
C VAL A 261 -30.19 -14.95 1.58
N THR A 262 -28.92 -14.56 1.56
CA THR A 262 -27.77 -15.42 1.22
C THR A 262 -27.29 -16.27 2.40
N SER A 263 -27.96 -16.19 3.55
CA SER A 263 -27.52 -16.79 4.82
C SER A 263 -26.21 -16.20 5.37
N MET A 264 -25.70 -15.11 4.79
CA MET A 264 -24.49 -14.41 5.22
C MET A 264 -24.76 -13.57 6.47
N THR A 265 -23.93 -13.66 7.49
CA THR A 265 -24.00 -12.73 8.63
C THR A 265 -23.15 -11.51 8.32
N TYR A 266 -23.65 -10.31 8.61
CA TYR A 266 -22.91 -9.07 8.47
C TYR A 266 -22.73 -8.44 9.85
N VAL A 267 -21.52 -8.00 10.18
CA VAL A 267 -21.19 -7.44 11.50
C VAL A 267 -20.78 -5.97 11.35
N PRO A 268 -21.29 -5.05 12.19
CA PRO A 268 -20.86 -3.65 12.19
C PRO A 268 -19.34 -3.51 12.33
N ASN A 269 -18.74 -2.70 11.46
CA ASN A 269 -17.30 -2.42 11.45
C ASN A 269 -17.05 -1.01 10.90
N GLU A 270 -16.67 -0.07 11.77
CA GLU A 270 -16.49 1.33 11.40
C GLU A 270 -15.38 1.55 10.35
N LYS A 271 -14.35 0.70 10.31
CA LYS A 271 -13.25 0.79 9.34
C LYS A 271 -13.65 0.33 7.94
N SER A 272 -14.80 -0.30 7.76
CA SER A 272 -15.25 -0.84 6.47
C SER A 272 -15.94 0.25 5.63
N SER A 273 -15.44 0.49 4.41
CA SER A 273 -16.05 1.42 3.44
C SER A 273 -17.30 0.81 2.79
N LEU A 274 -17.89 1.53 1.82
CA LEU A 274 -18.91 0.97 0.94
C LEU A 274 -18.30 -0.20 0.14
N GLY A 275 -19.01 -1.32 0.03
CA GLY A 275 -18.55 -2.47 -0.74
C GLY A 275 -19.71 -3.25 -1.34
N ILE A 276 -19.53 -3.71 -2.57
CA ILE A 276 -20.47 -4.62 -3.25
C ILE A 276 -19.72 -5.92 -3.49
N LYS A 277 -20.28 -7.04 -3.05
CA LYS A 277 -19.71 -8.36 -3.30
C LYS A 277 -20.80 -9.38 -3.53
N ALA A 278 -20.62 -10.21 -4.55
CA ALA A 278 -21.59 -11.23 -4.90
C ALA A 278 -20.97 -12.45 -5.57
N SER A 279 -21.62 -13.60 -5.40
CA SER A 279 -21.39 -14.77 -6.25
C SER A 279 -22.29 -14.68 -7.48
N VAL A 280 -21.71 -14.91 -8.64
CA VAL A 280 -22.39 -14.89 -9.94
C VAL A 280 -22.21 -16.21 -10.68
N ALA A 281 -23.24 -16.61 -11.41
CA ALA A 281 -23.18 -17.71 -12.36
C ALA A 281 -23.31 -17.16 -13.79
N LEU A 282 -22.37 -17.52 -14.64
CA LEU A 282 -22.30 -17.10 -16.04
C LEU A 282 -22.46 -18.31 -16.96
N VAL A 283 -23.25 -18.14 -18.02
CA VAL A 283 -23.46 -19.16 -19.05
C VAL A 283 -23.26 -18.57 -20.45
N ILE A 284 -22.62 -19.36 -21.31
CA ILE A 284 -22.60 -19.15 -22.77
C ILE A 284 -23.85 -19.85 -23.34
N PRO A 285 -24.49 -19.40 -24.44
CA PRO A 285 -25.91 -19.66 -24.75
C PRO A 285 -26.42 -21.11 -24.74
N LYS A 286 -25.53 -22.12 -24.75
CA LYS A 286 -25.83 -23.52 -24.46
C LYS A 286 -25.08 -23.96 -23.20
N LYS A 287 -25.81 -24.42 -22.18
CA LYS A 287 -25.27 -24.81 -20.86
C LYS A 287 -24.21 -25.93 -20.95
N GLU A 288 -24.23 -26.70 -22.03
CA GLU A 288 -23.31 -27.80 -22.30
C GLU A 288 -21.98 -27.33 -22.91
N THR A 289 -21.90 -26.05 -23.33
CA THR A 289 -20.71 -25.50 -24.00
C THR A 289 -19.73 -24.87 -23.00
N ALA A 290 -20.22 -24.02 -22.10
CA ALA A 290 -19.41 -23.44 -21.04
C ALA A 290 -20.26 -22.97 -19.85
N GLN A 291 -19.72 -23.15 -18.66
CA GLN A 291 -20.29 -22.73 -17.39
C GLN A 291 -19.21 -22.02 -16.60
N ALA A 292 -19.53 -20.90 -15.96
CA ALA A 292 -18.60 -20.24 -15.06
C ALA A 292 -19.29 -19.76 -13.78
N GLU A 293 -18.51 -19.76 -12.72
CA GLU A 293 -18.85 -19.20 -11.42
C GLU A 293 -17.78 -18.17 -11.07
N ALA A 294 -18.17 -17.02 -10.57
CA ALA A 294 -17.21 -16.01 -10.13
C ALA A 294 -17.72 -15.25 -8.91
N CYS A 295 -16.79 -14.70 -8.15
CA CYS A 295 -17.01 -13.57 -7.27
C CYS A 295 -16.98 -12.28 -8.11
N PHE A 296 -18.05 -11.49 -8.06
CA PHE A 296 -18.06 -10.11 -8.50
C PHE A 296 -17.85 -9.17 -7.30
N GLU A 297 -16.95 -8.20 -7.43
CA GLU A 297 -16.65 -7.22 -6.38
C GLU A 297 -16.54 -5.80 -6.95
N LEU A 298 -17.18 -4.82 -6.30
CA LEU A 298 -16.88 -3.39 -6.45
C LEU A 298 -16.37 -2.88 -5.12
N SER A 299 -15.13 -2.39 -5.13
CA SER A 299 -14.45 -1.87 -3.95
C SER A 299 -14.41 -0.34 -4.00
N PHE A 300 -14.69 0.31 -2.87
CA PHE A 300 -14.64 1.76 -2.74
C PHE A 300 -13.56 2.18 -1.73
N ASN A 301 -12.91 3.30 -2.01
CA ASN A 301 -11.99 3.93 -1.07
C ASN A 301 -12.76 4.67 0.05
N ASN A 302 -12.04 5.13 1.07
CA ASN A 302 -12.66 5.80 2.23
C ASN A 302 -13.35 7.13 1.90
N ASN A 303 -13.04 7.72 0.74
CA ASN A 303 -13.65 8.95 0.24
C ASN A 303 -14.90 8.68 -0.62
N GLY A 304 -15.30 7.41 -0.79
CA GLY A 304 -16.45 7.00 -1.58
C GLY A 304 -16.19 6.87 -3.09
N GLY A 305 -14.94 7.02 -3.55
CA GLY A 305 -14.54 6.75 -4.93
C GLY A 305 -14.36 5.26 -5.20
N LEU A 306 -14.64 4.80 -6.42
CA LEU A 306 -14.36 3.42 -6.83
C LEU A 306 -12.86 3.17 -6.90
N SER A 307 -12.39 2.09 -6.30
CA SER A 307 -11.00 1.62 -6.39
C SER A 307 -10.83 0.65 -7.55
N TYR A 308 -11.60 -0.46 -7.53
CA TYR A 308 -11.61 -1.44 -8.61
C TYR A 308 -12.96 -2.16 -8.72
N ALA A 309 -13.22 -2.69 -9.91
CA ALA A 309 -14.26 -3.68 -10.19
C ALA A 309 -13.60 -4.99 -10.62
N GLY A 310 -14.06 -6.15 -10.16
CA GLY A 310 -13.45 -7.41 -10.57
C GLY A 310 -14.38 -8.62 -10.57
N PHE A 311 -14.06 -9.57 -11.44
CA PHE A 311 -14.58 -10.93 -11.48
C PHE A 311 -13.45 -11.91 -11.22
N TYR A 312 -13.56 -12.72 -10.17
CA TYR A 312 -12.57 -13.72 -9.81
C TYR A 312 -13.28 -15.07 -9.72
N GLY A 313 -12.92 -16.02 -10.57
CA GLY A 313 -13.74 -17.21 -10.71
C GLY A 313 -13.11 -18.34 -11.49
N TYR A 314 -13.95 -19.31 -11.79
CA TYR A 314 -13.62 -20.54 -12.50
C TYR A 314 -14.63 -20.80 -13.63
N ALA A 315 -14.11 -21.21 -14.78
CA ALA A 315 -14.90 -21.60 -15.94
C ALA A 315 -14.58 -23.04 -16.36
N GLN A 316 -15.61 -23.81 -16.68
CA GLN A 316 -15.53 -25.13 -17.29
C GLN A 316 -16.11 -25.08 -18.70
N PHE A 317 -15.40 -25.66 -19.66
CA PHE A 317 -15.81 -25.83 -21.05
C PHE A 317 -16.04 -27.31 -21.35
N LEU A 318 -17.07 -27.60 -22.16
CA LEU A 318 -17.47 -28.96 -22.53
C LEU A 318 -17.66 -29.90 -21.33
N GLY A 319 -18.22 -29.35 -20.24
CA GLY A 319 -18.48 -30.05 -18.98
C GLY A 319 -19.36 -29.19 -18.07
N SER A 320 -19.89 -29.78 -17.00
CA SER A 320 -20.69 -29.06 -16.00
C SER A 320 -19.87 -28.78 -14.74
N ILE A 321 -20.13 -27.62 -14.11
CA ILE A 321 -19.60 -27.31 -12.78
C ILE A 321 -20.56 -27.94 -11.76
N PRO A 322 -20.13 -28.90 -10.92
CA PRO A 322 -21.00 -29.53 -9.94
C PRO A 322 -21.70 -28.51 -9.03
N GLY A 323 -23.03 -28.53 -9.01
CA GLY A 323 -23.84 -27.61 -8.21
C GLY A 323 -24.14 -26.24 -8.83
N LEU A 324 -23.73 -25.98 -10.07
CA LEU A 324 -24.17 -24.80 -10.82
C LEU A 324 -25.57 -24.96 -11.43
N GLU A 325 -25.99 -26.20 -11.73
CA GLU A 325 -27.35 -26.54 -12.19
C GLU A 325 -28.43 -26.15 -11.17
N ASP A 326 -28.07 -26.17 -9.88
CA ASP A 326 -28.87 -25.74 -8.73
C ASP A 326 -28.23 -24.49 -8.07
N PHE A 327 -27.54 -23.62 -8.83
CA PHE A 327 -26.81 -22.45 -8.28
C PHE A 327 -27.68 -21.66 -7.28
N GLU A 328 -28.96 -21.51 -7.58
CA GLU A 328 -29.94 -20.82 -6.75
C GLU A 328 -30.15 -21.42 -5.35
N LYS A 329 -29.96 -22.73 -5.18
CA LYS A 329 -30.00 -23.39 -3.87
C LYS A 329 -28.67 -23.25 -3.12
N LYS A 330 -27.57 -23.07 -3.85
CA LYS A 330 -26.19 -23.09 -3.34
C LYS A 330 -25.50 -21.73 -3.32
N VAL A 331 -26.14 -20.66 -3.81
CA VAL A 331 -25.52 -19.33 -3.94
C VAL A 331 -25.06 -18.77 -2.60
N GLY A 332 -25.81 -19.03 -1.51
CA GLY A 332 -25.39 -18.70 -0.15
C GLY A 332 -24.11 -19.45 0.26
N ASP A 333 -24.06 -20.76 0.02
CA ASP A 333 -22.88 -21.58 0.29
C ASP A 333 -21.66 -21.14 -0.54
N LYS A 334 -21.89 -20.77 -1.82
CA LYS A 334 -20.85 -20.30 -2.74
C LYS A 334 -20.31 -18.95 -2.30
N TYR A 335 -21.20 -18.01 -1.95
CA TYR A 335 -20.80 -16.72 -1.39
C TYR A 335 -20.06 -16.87 -0.07
N LYS A 336 -20.51 -17.78 0.81
CA LYS A 336 -19.79 -18.12 2.05
C LYS A 336 -18.37 -18.60 1.76
N LYS A 337 -18.19 -19.55 0.84
CA LYS A 337 -16.87 -20.09 0.50
C LYS A 337 -15.89 -18.99 0.06
N ILE A 338 -16.35 -18.00 -0.71
CA ILE A 338 -15.53 -16.85 -1.09
C ILE A 338 -15.06 -16.09 0.15
N ILE A 339 -15.98 -15.76 1.07
CA ILE A 339 -15.64 -15.05 2.31
C ILE A 339 -14.72 -15.88 3.21
N ASP A 340 -15.00 -17.17 3.39
CA ASP A 340 -14.19 -18.07 4.21
C ASP A 340 -12.76 -18.16 3.69
N LYS A 341 -12.55 -18.14 2.36
CA LYS A 341 -11.21 -18.14 1.75
C LYS A 341 -10.46 -16.83 1.95
N GLU A 342 -11.13 -15.68 1.81
CA GLU A 342 -10.51 -14.39 2.13
C GLU A 342 -10.07 -14.34 3.60
N GLN A 343 -10.92 -14.85 4.49
CA GLN A 343 -10.62 -14.93 5.92
C GLN A 343 -9.48 -15.91 6.22
N ALA A 344 -9.47 -17.07 5.58
CA ALA A 344 -8.42 -18.07 5.72
C ALA A 344 -7.07 -17.56 5.20
N PHE A 345 -7.06 -16.75 4.13
CA PHE A 345 -5.84 -16.14 3.61
C PHE A 345 -5.23 -15.16 4.62
N HIS A 346 -6.04 -14.26 5.19
CA HIS A 346 -5.48 -13.25 6.09
C HIS A 346 -5.31 -13.72 7.54
N LYS A 347 -6.01 -14.76 8.02
CA LYS A 347 -5.92 -15.26 9.42
C LYS A 347 -5.99 -14.14 10.48
N ASN A 348 -6.83 -13.13 10.28
CA ASN A 348 -6.94 -11.90 11.08
C ASN A 348 -5.67 -11.01 11.12
N ASN A 349 -4.75 -11.15 10.16
CA ASN A 349 -3.60 -10.28 9.97
C ASN A 349 -3.93 -9.14 8.98
N GLU A 350 -3.88 -7.89 9.44
CA GLU A 350 -4.22 -6.72 8.62
C GLU A 350 -3.28 -6.54 7.41
N ALA A 351 -1.99 -6.87 7.51
CA ALA A 351 -1.05 -6.76 6.38
C ALA A 351 -1.37 -7.77 5.26
N LEU A 352 -1.80 -8.98 5.62
CA LEU A 352 -2.25 -9.98 4.64
C LEU A 352 -3.60 -9.60 4.02
N ALA A 353 -4.50 -8.98 4.79
CA ALA A 353 -5.75 -8.44 4.26
C ALA A 353 -5.47 -7.34 3.20
N GLU A 354 -4.54 -6.43 3.48
CA GLU A 354 -4.11 -5.41 2.52
C GLU A 354 -3.39 -6.01 1.32
N THR A 355 -2.61 -7.08 1.50
CA THR A 355 -1.97 -7.81 0.40
C THR A 355 -3.02 -8.41 -0.54
N LEU A 356 -4.06 -9.06 0.00
CA LEU A 356 -5.14 -9.61 -0.82
C LEU A 356 -5.91 -8.52 -1.57
N LYS A 357 -6.14 -7.37 -0.93
CA LYS A 357 -6.74 -6.20 -1.58
C LYS A 357 -5.86 -5.69 -2.73
N LYS A 358 -4.54 -5.61 -2.54
CA LYS A 358 -3.59 -5.26 -3.61
C LYS A 358 -3.58 -6.29 -4.73
N TYR A 359 -3.64 -7.59 -4.44
CA TYR A 359 -3.77 -8.61 -5.49
C TYR A 359 -5.07 -8.45 -6.27
N LYS A 360 -6.20 -8.23 -5.59
CA LYS A 360 -7.46 -7.96 -6.29
C LYS A 360 -7.38 -6.69 -7.15
N GLN A 361 -6.66 -5.66 -6.70
CA GLN A 361 -6.55 -4.41 -7.45
C GLN A 361 -5.51 -4.44 -8.58
N TYR A 362 -4.38 -5.11 -8.41
CA TYR A 362 -3.22 -4.99 -9.30
C TYR A 362 -2.72 -6.34 -9.86
N ASN A 363 -3.15 -7.47 -9.30
CA ASN A 363 -2.75 -8.81 -9.74
C ASN A 363 -3.91 -9.80 -9.67
N PRO A 364 -4.91 -9.67 -10.57
CA PRO A 364 -6.14 -10.46 -10.51
C PRO A 364 -5.88 -11.97 -10.67
N ASN A 365 -4.75 -12.39 -11.24
CA ASN A 365 -4.39 -13.80 -11.30
C ASN A 365 -4.13 -14.38 -9.89
N GLU A 366 -3.30 -13.70 -9.10
CA GLU A 366 -3.03 -14.12 -7.72
C GLU A 366 -4.29 -14.06 -6.86
N ALA A 367 -5.14 -13.05 -7.06
CA ALA A 367 -6.45 -12.99 -6.42
C ALA A 367 -7.33 -14.19 -6.78
N SER A 368 -7.42 -14.56 -8.06
CA SER A 368 -8.20 -15.72 -8.51
C SER A 368 -7.65 -17.04 -7.98
N LYS A 369 -6.33 -17.23 -7.92
CA LYS A 369 -5.73 -18.44 -7.32
C LYS A 369 -6.09 -18.60 -5.84
N ILE A 370 -6.13 -17.49 -5.08
CA ILE A 370 -6.53 -17.49 -3.67
C ILE A 370 -8.02 -17.82 -3.53
N LEU A 371 -8.87 -17.19 -4.33
CA LEU A 371 -10.33 -17.36 -4.25
C LEU A 371 -10.82 -18.70 -4.84
N GLU A 372 -10.03 -19.35 -5.70
CA GLU A 372 -10.35 -20.62 -6.34
C GLU A 372 -9.54 -21.81 -5.82
N SER A 373 -8.80 -21.67 -4.70
CA SER A 373 -7.94 -22.72 -4.13
C SER A 373 -8.58 -24.12 -4.03
N ASP A 374 -9.80 -24.26 -3.52
CA ASP A 374 -10.48 -25.57 -3.41
C ASP A 374 -10.87 -26.18 -4.75
N GLN A 375 -11.03 -25.34 -5.78
CA GLN A 375 -11.23 -25.77 -7.15
C GLN A 375 -9.88 -26.16 -7.76
N THR A 376 -8.72 -25.70 -7.29
CA THR A 376 -7.41 -26.17 -7.81
C THR A 376 -7.18 -27.66 -7.63
N ASP A 377 -7.82 -28.27 -6.62
CA ASP A 377 -7.89 -29.72 -6.51
C ASP A 377 -8.77 -30.36 -7.59
N GLN A 378 -9.75 -29.66 -8.19
CA GLN A 378 -10.59 -30.16 -9.29
C GLN A 378 -10.17 -29.63 -10.68
N VAL A 379 -9.42 -28.54 -10.73
CA VAL A 379 -8.95 -27.85 -11.92
C VAL A 379 -7.95 -28.77 -12.61
N GLY A 380 -8.21 -29.07 -13.88
CA GLY A 380 -7.42 -30.03 -14.63
C GLY A 380 -7.66 -31.49 -14.22
N LYS A 381 -8.61 -31.83 -13.34
CA LYS A 381 -9.01 -33.24 -13.10
C LYS A 381 -9.87 -33.82 -14.22
N SER A 382 -10.68 -33.01 -14.92
CA SER A 382 -11.49 -33.44 -16.06
C SER A 382 -11.96 -32.26 -16.92
N GLY A 383 -12.01 -32.45 -18.24
CA GLY A 383 -12.50 -31.46 -19.20
C GLY A 383 -11.50 -30.35 -19.52
N PHE A 384 -12.01 -29.28 -20.15
CA PHE A 384 -11.29 -28.02 -20.33
C PHE A 384 -11.73 -27.03 -19.26
N ALA A 385 -10.80 -26.39 -18.59
CA ALA A 385 -11.07 -25.48 -17.49
C ALA A 385 -10.20 -24.24 -17.55
N ALA A 386 -10.68 -23.14 -16.98
CA ALA A 386 -9.93 -21.90 -16.83
C ALA A 386 -10.15 -21.28 -15.45
N ALA A 387 -9.07 -20.93 -14.75
CA ALA A 387 -9.15 -19.95 -13.67
C ALA A 387 -9.16 -18.55 -14.31
N VAL A 388 -10.11 -17.71 -13.90
CA VAL A 388 -10.39 -16.42 -14.54
C VAL A 388 -10.26 -15.31 -13.51
N GLY A 389 -9.47 -14.29 -13.82
CA GLY A 389 -9.40 -13.04 -13.07
C GLY A 389 -9.55 -11.88 -14.03
N ILE A 390 -10.61 -11.09 -13.89
CA ILE A 390 -10.88 -9.91 -14.72
C ILE A 390 -11.02 -8.74 -13.78
N GLN A 391 -10.37 -7.63 -14.09
CA GLN A 391 -10.28 -6.49 -13.22
C GLN A 391 -10.28 -5.20 -14.03
N PHE A 392 -10.95 -4.18 -13.50
CA PHE A 392 -10.87 -2.81 -13.96
C PHE A 392 -10.41 -1.93 -12.80
N ASN A 393 -9.25 -1.29 -12.95
CA ASN A 393 -8.67 -0.36 -11.97
C ASN A 393 -9.12 1.05 -12.32
N PHE A 394 -9.91 1.68 -11.44
CA PHE A 394 -10.37 3.05 -11.70
C PHE A 394 -9.27 4.08 -11.46
N ALA A 395 -8.27 3.78 -10.62
CA ALA A 395 -7.16 4.70 -10.35
C ALA A 395 -6.19 4.81 -11.55
N GLU A 396 -5.96 3.71 -12.26
CA GLU A 396 -5.04 3.64 -13.41
C GLU A 396 -5.78 3.71 -14.77
N SER A 397 -7.12 3.71 -14.76
CA SER A 397 -7.95 3.51 -15.97
C SER A 397 -7.54 2.27 -16.77
N SER A 398 -7.21 1.19 -16.05
CA SER A 398 -6.67 -0.03 -16.64
C SER A 398 -7.67 -1.18 -16.57
N PHE A 399 -7.75 -1.97 -17.62
CA PHE A 399 -8.46 -3.24 -17.69
C PHE A 399 -7.44 -4.37 -17.79
N HIS A 400 -7.51 -5.35 -16.90
CA HIS A 400 -6.60 -6.48 -16.88
C HIS A 400 -7.37 -7.79 -16.68
N ALA A 401 -7.17 -8.74 -17.59
CA ALA A 401 -7.83 -10.03 -17.58
C ALA A 401 -6.82 -11.16 -17.77
N THR A 402 -6.83 -12.15 -16.88
CA THR A 402 -5.94 -13.31 -16.89
C THR A 402 -6.75 -14.60 -16.86
N PHE A 403 -6.31 -15.57 -17.67
CA PHE A 403 -6.95 -16.88 -17.84
C PHE A 403 -5.87 -17.96 -17.72
N ASP A 404 -5.85 -18.72 -16.62
CA ASP A 404 -4.98 -19.91 -16.50
C ASP A 404 -5.74 -21.14 -16.99
N LEU A 405 -5.26 -21.76 -18.07
CA LEU A 405 -5.95 -22.80 -18.84
C LEU A 405 -5.47 -24.20 -18.45
N TYR A 406 -6.41 -25.14 -18.33
CA TYR A 406 -6.17 -26.54 -17.96
C TYR A 406 -6.92 -27.49 -18.88
N ALA A 407 -6.34 -28.66 -19.15
CA ALA A 407 -6.95 -29.67 -20.01
C ALA A 407 -6.69 -31.08 -19.45
N ASN A 408 -7.74 -31.88 -19.31
CA ASN A 408 -7.64 -33.32 -19.01
C ASN A 408 -8.86 -34.06 -19.58
N LEU A 409 -8.71 -34.62 -20.78
CA LEU A 409 -9.83 -35.22 -21.52
C LEU A 409 -9.67 -36.73 -21.62
N LEU A 410 -10.81 -37.42 -21.76
CA LEU A 410 -10.89 -38.85 -22.07
C LEU A 410 -10.05 -39.72 -21.12
N GLY A 411 -10.21 -39.50 -19.80
CA GLY A 411 -9.46 -40.26 -18.78
C GLY A 411 -7.96 -39.94 -18.73
N GLY A 412 -7.54 -38.80 -19.29
CA GLY A 412 -6.16 -38.35 -19.32
C GLY A 412 -5.37 -38.78 -20.55
N LEU A 413 -6.06 -39.19 -21.62
CA LEU A 413 -5.46 -39.34 -22.95
C LEU A 413 -4.89 -38.00 -23.44
N PHE A 414 -5.61 -36.89 -23.24
CA PHE A 414 -5.14 -35.53 -23.51
C PHE A 414 -4.99 -34.75 -22.20
N ARG A 415 -3.82 -34.18 -21.94
CA ARG A 415 -3.52 -33.40 -20.74
C ARG A 415 -2.76 -32.12 -21.09
N GLY A 416 -2.84 -31.09 -20.25
CA GLY A 416 -1.89 -29.97 -20.32
C GLY A 416 -0.45 -30.45 -20.12
N THR A 417 0.52 -29.75 -20.70
CA THR A 417 1.95 -30.13 -20.66
C THR A 417 2.64 -29.83 -19.34
N ALA A 418 2.11 -28.89 -18.54
CA ALA A 418 2.67 -28.45 -17.27
C ALA A 418 2.04 -29.19 -16.05
N SER A 419 2.56 -28.88 -14.85
CA SER A 419 2.10 -29.47 -13.58
C SER A 419 0.59 -29.28 -13.37
N GLY A 420 -0.07 -30.30 -12.82
CA GLY A 420 -1.53 -30.25 -12.58
C GLY A 420 -2.39 -30.26 -13.85
N ASN A 421 -1.83 -30.67 -14.99
CA ASN A 421 -2.47 -30.62 -16.31
C ASN A 421 -2.78 -29.18 -16.79
N ARG A 422 -2.01 -28.18 -16.34
CA ARG A 422 -2.04 -26.82 -16.88
C ARG A 422 -1.56 -26.84 -18.34
N ALA A 423 -2.37 -26.26 -19.21
CA ALA A 423 -2.05 -26.09 -20.62
C ALA A 423 -1.25 -24.81 -20.87
N GLY A 424 -1.55 -23.71 -20.17
CA GLY A 424 -0.84 -22.43 -20.32
C GLY A 424 -1.67 -21.29 -19.73
N TYR A 425 -1.40 -20.05 -20.12
CA TYR A 425 -2.23 -18.90 -19.75
C TYR A 425 -2.54 -17.98 -20.93
N ALA A 426 -3.55 -17.14 -20.75
CA ALA A 426 -3.78 -15.97 -21.57
C ALA A 426 -3.94 -14.73 -20.71
N VAL A 427 -3.50 -13.58 -21.20
CA VAL A 427 -3.68 -12.27 -20.58
C VAL A 427 -4.12 -11.25 -21.64
N LEU A 428 -5.06 -10.39 -21.25
CA LEU A 428 -5.46 -9.19 -21.97
C LEU A 428 -5.26 -8.01 -21.01
N HIS A 429 -4.48 -7.03 -21.44
CA HIS A 429 -4.27 -5.80 -20.71
C HIS A 429 -4.53 -4.60 -21.61
N ILE A 430 -5.19 -3.58 -21.07
CA ILE A 430 -5.49 -2.32 -21.74
C ILE A 430 -5.41 -1.22 -20.69
N ASP A 431 -4.53 -0.25 -20.85
CA ASP A 431 -4.49 1.00 -20.10
C ASP A 431 -4.16 2.17 -21.05
N PRO A 432 -4.04 3.42 -20.57
CA PRO A 432 -3.74 4.56 -21.45
C PRO A 432 -2.40 4.49 -22.19
N GLN A 433 -1.43 3.71 -21.70
CA GLN A 433 -0.07 3.58 -22.25
C GLN A 433 0.13 2.30 -23.04
N ASP A 434 -0.32 1.18 -22.47
CA ASP A 434 -0.05 -0.15 -22.95
C ASP A 434 -1.34 -0.90 -23.24
N TRP A 435 -1.30 -1.68 -24.31
CA TRP A 435 -2.28 -2.72 -24.53
C TRP A 435 -1.58 -3.96 -25.10
N TYR A 436 -1.99 -5.14 -24.64
CA TYR A 436 -1.47 -6.39 -25.18
C TYR A 436 -2.40 -7.57 -24.91
N VAL A 437 -2.35 -8.54 -25.82
CA VAL A 437 -2.97 -9.85 -25.64
C VAL A 437 -1.89 -10.91 -25.83
N HIS A 438 -1.59 -11.65 -24.77
CA HIS A 438 -0.66 -12.78 -24.83
C HIS A 438 -1.43 -14.05 -24.52
N MET A 439 -1.44 -14.99 -25.47
CA MET A 439 -1.93 -16.35 -25.30
C MET A 439 -0.70 -17.26 -25.28
N GLY A 440 -0.19 -17.52 -24.09
CA GLY A 440 1.14 -18.10 -23.88
C GLY A 440 2.27 -17.16 -24.30
N THR A 441 3.48 -17.59 -24.02
CA THR A 441 4.74 -16.95 -24.43
C THR A 441 5.67 -18.00 -25.03
N PRO A 442 6.79 -17.60 -25.65
CA PRO A 442 7.72 -18.60 -26.19
C PRO A 442 8.27 -19.58 -25.14
N THR A 443 8.35 -19.16 -23.87
CA THR A 443 8.81 -19.96 -22.73
C THR A 443 7.68 -20.64 -21.95
N ASP A 444 6.45 -20.13 -22.00
CA ASP A 444 5.25 -20.75 -21.40
C ASP A 444 4.15 -20.88 -22.46
N ARG A 445 4.33 -21.84 -23.36
CA ARG A 445 3.41 -22.09 -24.49
C ARG A 445 2.13 -22.75 -24.00
N ILE A 446 1.00 -22.44 -24.64
CA ILE A 446 -0.24 -23.20 -24.46
C ILE A 446 -0.04 -24.58 -25.10
N GLY A 447 0.15 -25.60 -24.26
CA GLY A 447 0.53 -26.94 -24.67
C GLY A 447 -0.45 -28.05 -24.28
N LEU A 448 -0.58 -29.03 -25.18
CA LEU A 448 -1.36 -30.25 -24.98
C LEU A 448 -0.48 -31.46 -25.24
N ARG A 449 -0.53 -32.43 -24.33
CA ARG A 449 0.11 -33.74 -24.43
C ARG A 449 -0.96 -34.82 -24.64
N MET A 450 -0.84 -35.56 -25.72
CA MET A 450 -1.56 -36.82 -25.94
C MET A 450 -0.65 -38.01 -25.59
N GLY A 451 -1.08 -38.90 -24.69
CA GLY A 451 -0.34 -40.09 -24.31
C GLY A 451 -1.08 -41.38 -24.67
N ILE A 452 -0.53 -42.20 -25.57
CA ILE A 452 -1.08 -43.51 -25.92
C ILE A 452 -0.25 -44.60 -25.20
N GLY A 453 -0.71 -45.00 -24.00
CA GLY A 453 0.02 -45.92 -23.14
C GLY A 453 1.40 -45.39 -22.72
N ASN A 454 2.34 -46.29 -22.44
CA ASN A 454 3.74 -45.94 -22.14
C ASN A 454 4.64 -45.92 -23.41
N ILE A 455 4.02 -45.82 -24.59
CA ILE A 455 4.64 -46.18 -25.88
C ILE A 455 4.73 -45.00 -26.84
N LEU A 456 3.83 -44.00 -26.72
CA LEU A 456 3.83 -42.82 -27.58
C LEU A 456 3.31 -41.60 -26.81
N SER A 457 4.06 -40.52 -26.86
CA SER A 457 3.68 -39.20 -26.38
C SER A 457 3.80 -38.19 -27.52
N VAL A 458 2.70 -37.47 -27.79
CA VAL A 458 2.64 -36.37 -28.76
C VAL A 458 2.35 -35.10 -27.98
N GLU A 459 3.24 -34.13 -28.03
CA GLU A 459 3.10 -32.83 -27.38
C GLU A 459 3.01 -31.73 -28.42
N THR A 460 2.04 -30.84 -28.29
CA THR A 460 1.97 -29.60 -29.05
C THR A 460 2.12 -28.42 -28.11
N GLY A 461 2.67 -27.32 -28.60
CA GLY A 461 2.78 -26.08 -27.84
C GLY A 461 2.75 -24.88 -28.77
N SER A 462 1.83 -23.95 -28.54
CA SER A 462 1.69 -22.73 -29.33
C SER A 462 1.62 -21.48 -28.46
N TYR A 463 2.03 -20.34 -28.99
CA TYR A 463 1.80 -19.04 -28.39
C TYR A 463 1.39 -18.01 -29.44
N LEU A 464 0.63 -17.00 -29.03
CA LEU A 464 0.25 -15.84 -29.83
C LEU A 464 0.35 -14.60 -28.94
N MET A 465 1.15 -13.62 -29.34
CA MET A 465 1.34 -12.36 -28.65
C MET A 465 1.07 -11.21 -29.62
N LEU A 466 0.36 -10.19 -29.15
CA LEU A 466 0.06 -8.99 -29.93
C LEU A 466 -0.05 -7.77 -29.01
N GLY A 467 0.35 -6.61 -29.51
CA GLY A 467 0.25 -5.34 -28.80
C GLY A 467 1.61 -4.72 -28.52
N THR A 468 1.67 -3.89 -27.50
CA THR A 468 2.79 -2.99 -27.15
C THR A 468 3.99 -3.68 -26.49
N LYS A 469 3.81 -4.90 -25.97
CA LYS A 469 4.83 -5.64 -25.20
C LYS A 469 5.21 -6.99 -25.80
N ILE A 470 5.87 -6.96 -26.95
CA ILE A 470 6.43 -8.16 -27.58
C ILE A 470 7.88 -8.38 -27.12
N PRO A 471 8.20 -9.52 -26.49
CA PRO A 471 9.52 -9.83 -25.99
C PRO A 471 10.53 -10.09 -27.12
N ALA A 472 11.76 -10.41 -26.75
CA ALA A 472 12.79 -10.88 -27.67
C ALA A 472 12.36 -12.12 -28.45
N SER A 473 12.87 -12.27 -29.67
CA SER A 473 12.65 -13.45 -30.51
C SER A 473 13.16 -14.70 -29.80
N PRO A 474 12.40 -15.81 -29.79
CA PRO A 474 12.81 -17.00 -29.08
C PRO A 474 14.07 -17.62 -29.65
N GLY A 475 14.97 -18.05 -28.76
CA GLY A 475 16.16 -18.79 -29.15
C GLY A 475 15.85 -20.17 -29.75
N VAL A 476 16.86 -20.74 -30.41
CA VAL A 476 16.77 -22.08 -31.00
C VAL A 476 16.66 -23.14 -29.89
N PRO A 477 15.78 -24.15 -30.02
CA PRO A 477 15.68 -25.23 -29.05
C PRO A 477 17.04 -25.92 -28.79
N PRO A 478 17.41 -26.19 -27.53
CA PRO A 478 18.71 -26.76 -27.19
C PRO A 478 19.03 -28.08 -27.90
N GLN A 479 18.01 -28.91 -28.15
CA GLN A 479 18.15 -30.18 -28.88
C GLN A 479 18.64 -29.93 -30.32
N VAL A 480 18.03 -28.97 -31.02
CA VAL A 480 18.40 -28.59 -32.39
C VAL A 480 19.83 -28.03 -32.41
N ALA A 481 20.13 -27.07 -31.53
CA ALA A 481 21.46 -26.47 -31.42
C ALA A 481 22.55 -27.51 -31.15
N SER A 482 22.28 -28.46 -30.25
CA SER A 482 23.22 -29.52 -29.88
C SER A 482 23.57 -30.46 -31.06
N ILE A 483 22.60 -30.81 -31.90
CA ILE A 483 22.79 -31.67 -33.08
C ILE A 483 23.51 -30.91 -34.20
N LEU A 484 23.16 -29.64 -34.41
CA LEU A 484 23.89 -28.74 -35.32
C LEU A 484 25.33 -28.48 -34.85
N GLY A 485 25.57 -28.56 -33.54
CA GLY A 485 26.89 -28.43 -32.93
C GLY A 485 27.33 -27.00 -32.72
N TYR A 486 26.37 -26.18 -32.32
CA TYR A 486 26.52 -24.79 -31.90
C TYR A 486 26.00 -24.65 -30.47
N SER A 487 26.43 -23.63 -29.76
CA SER A 487 25.70 -23.20 -28.56
C SER A 487 24.40 -22.49 -28.97
N PRO A 488 23.38 -22.44 -28.10
CA PRO A 488 22.16 -21.70 -28.40
C PRO A 488 22.40 -20.23 -28.75
N GLY A 489 23.40 -19.58 -28.13
CA GLY A 489 23.76 -18.19 -28.40
C GLY A 489 24.39 -17.97 -29.78
N ASP A 490 25.16 -18.94 -30.29
CA ASP A 490 25.75 -18.85 -31.64
C ASP A 490 24.69 -18.89 -32.75
N LEU A 491 23.48 -19.37 -32.44
CA LEU A 491 22.35 -19.46 -33.35
C LEU A 491 21.30 -18.37 -33.08
N ASP A 492 21.54 -17.45 -32.15
CA ASP A 492 20.67 -16.30 -31.91
C ASP A 492 20.86 -15.26 -33.02
N TYR A 493 20.11 -15.47 -34.10
CA TYR A 493 20.13 -14.60 -35.27
C TYR A 493 19.56 -13.20 -34.97
N MET A 494 18.83 -12.98 -33.88
CA MET A 494 18.23 -11.68 -33.55
C MET A 494 18.93 -11.00 -32.37
N LYS A 495 20.09 -11.48 -31.95
CA LYS A 495 20.82 -11.01 -30.77
C LYS A 495 20.83 -9.48 -30.62
N ASP A 496 21.30 -8.75 -31.63
CA ASP A 496 21.45 -7.29 -31.57
C ASP A 496 20.09 -6.56 -31.49
N LEU A 497 19.07 -7.08 -32.19
CA LEU A 497 17.71 -6.52 -32.19
C LEU A 497 16.94 -6.88 -30.90
N ASN A 498 17.25 -8.02 -30.30
CA ASN A 498 16.69 -8.46 -29.02
C ASN A 498 17.15 -7.56 -27.85
N MET A 499 18.27 -6.84 -28.01
CA MET A 499 18.77 -5.89 -27.01
C MET A 499 17.98 -4.59 -26.93
N LEU A 500 17.19 -4.27 -27.95
CA LEU A 500 16.30 -3.09 -27.96
C LEU A 500 15.05 -3.25 -27.05
N GLY A 501 14.96 -4.34 -26.28
CA GLY A 501 13.93 -4.53 -25.25
C GLY A 501 12.59 -4.99 -25.80
N GLU A 502 11.50 -4.76 -25.06
CA GLU A 502 10.12 -5.02 -25.52
C GLU A 502 9.64 -3.94 -26.50
N GLY A 503 8.68 -4.26 -27.36
CA GLY A 503 8.12 -3.26 -28.29
C GLY A 503 6.83 -3.70 -28.95
N SER A 504 6.24 -2.81 -29.74
CA SER A 504 4.95 -3.05 -30.39
C SER A 504 5.07 -4.07 -31.51
N GLY A 505 4.14 -5.03 -31.58
CA GLY A 505 4.12 -5.98 -32.69
C GLY A 505 3.22 -7.19 -32.51
N PHE A 506 3.63 -8.27 -33.17
CA PHE A 506 2.97 -9.56 -33.25
C PHE A 506 4.01 -10.67 -33.18
N ALA A 507 3.76 -11.71 -32.39
CA ALA A 507 4.57 -12.92 -32.38
C ALA A 507 3.70 -14.17 -32.30
N PHE A 508 4.04 -15.18 -33.09
CA PHE A 508 3.32 -16.45 -33.12
C PHE A 508 4.30 -17.58 -33.34
N GLY A 509 4.20 -18.63 -32.54
CA GLY A 509 5.03 -19.81 -32.70
C GLY A 509 4.30 -21.07 -32.30
N SER A 510 4.66 -22.17 -32.96
CA SER A 510 4.08 -23.49 -32.71
C SER A 510 5.14 -24.57 -32.79
N SER A 511 4.97 -25.61 -31.98
CA SER A 511 5.88 -26.75 -31.90
C SER A 511 5.09 -28.05 -31.75
N LEU A 512 5.63 -29.12 -32.30
CA LEU A 512 5.15 -30.49 -32.18
C LEU A 512 6.35 -31.36 -31.79
N ASN A 513 6.24 -32.08 -30.68
CA ASN A 513 7.22 -33.08 -30.24
C ASN A 513 6.54 -34.45 -30.16
N ILE A 514 7.18 -35.48 -30.71
CA ILE A 514 6.71 -36.86 -30.66
C ILE A 514 7.82 -37.71 -30.06
N SER A 515 7.51 -38.51 -29.04
CA SER A 515 8.47 -39.41 -28.42
C SER A 515 7.84 -40.78 -28.12
N THR A 516 8.62 -41.85 -28.25
CA THR A 516 8.13 -43.22 -28.03
C THR A 516 8.53 -43.83 -26.68
N GLY A 517 9.42 -43.17 -25.93
CA GLY A 517 10.12 -43.83 -24.82
C GLY A 517 10.93 -45.05 -25.31
N ASP A 518 11.27 -45.97 -24.39
CA ASP A 518 11.99 -47.20 -24.73
C ASP A 518 10.99 -48.30 -25.18
N LEU A 519 10.87 -48.51 -26.49
CA LEU A 519 10.17 -49.64 -27.09
C LEU A 519 11.02 -50.90 -26.92
N THR A 520 10.67 -51.80 -26.00
CA THR A 520 11.47 -52.99 -25.68
C THR A 520 10.95 -54.26 -26.36
N PHE A 521 11.86 -55.05 -26.93
CA PHE A 521 11.60 -56.41 -27.42
C PHE A 521 12.78 -57.32 -27.03
N LEU A 522 12.55 -58.29 -26.13
CA LEU A 522 13.59 -59.11 -25.49
C LEU A 522 14.66 -58.22 -24.81
N ILE A 523 15.93 -58.41 -25.19
CA ILE A 523 17.04 -57.58 -24.71
C ILE A 523 17.15 -56.27 -25.49
N LEU A 524 16.44 -56.08 -26.61
CA LEU A 524 16.59 -54.89 -27.45
C LEU A 524 15.65 -53.77 -27.01
N TYR A 525 16.08 -52.52 -27.18
CA TYR A 525 15.21 -51.35 -27.06
C TYR A 525 15.42 -50.41 -28.25
N ALA A 526 14.34 -49.74 -28.67
CA ALA A 526 14.38 -48.62 -29.60
C ALA A 526 13.75 -47.38 -28.95
N ASN A 527 14.37 -46.22 -29.10
CA ASN A 527 13.87 -44.94 -28.61
C ASN A 527 13.88 -43.93 -29.75
N TYR A 528 12.72 -43.38 -30.07
CA TYR A 528 12.56 -42.36 -31.09
C TYR A 528 12.01 -41.07 -30.47
N SER A 529 12.61 -39.95 -30.83
CA SER A 529 12.12 -38.62 -30.52
C SER A 529 12.28 -37.74 -31.75
N THR A 530 11.20 -37.10 -32.18
CA THR A 530 11.22 -36.14 -33.29
C THR A 530 10.49 -34.88 -32.84
N GLY A 531 10.96 -33.72 -33.29
CA GLY A 531 10.30 -32.47 -33.01
C GLY A 531 10.44 -31.51 -34.17
N LEU A 532 9.42 -30.70 -34.39
CA LEU A 532 9.45 -29.62 -35.37
C LEU A 532 8.68 -28.43 -34.84
N GLY A 533 9.07 -27.24 -35.26
CA GLY A 533 8.42 -26.02 -34.83
C GLY A 533 8.88 -24.83 -35.62
N PHE A 534 8.17 -23.72 -35.40
CA PHE A 534 8.53 -22.44 -35.97
C PHE A 534 8.13 -21.33 -35.01
N ASP A 535 8.80 -20.20 -35.15
CA ASP A 535 8.52 -18.96 -34.46
C ASP A 535 8.57 -17.83 -35.48
N LEU A 536 7.56 -16.97 -35.47
CA LEU A 536 7.41 -15.81 -36.33
C LEU A 536 7.19 -14.58 -35.45
N MET A 537 7.83 -13.48 -35.79
CA MET A 537 7.69 -12.22 -35.07
C MET A 537 7.77 -11.07 -36.05
N LEU A 538 6.85 -10.13 -35.93
CA LEU A 538 6.85 -8.83 -36.58
C LEU A 538 6.87 -7.78 -35.48
N LYS A 539 7.88 -6.93 -35.46
CA LYS A 539 8.07 -5.95 -34.39
C LYS A 539 8.49 -4.61 -34.98
N ASP A 540 8.02 -3.55 -34.36
CA ASP A 540 8.42 -2.18 -34.65
C ASP A 540 9.69 -1.83 -33.84
N TYR A 541 10.76 -1.48 -34.56
CA TYR A 541 12.05 -1.08 -34.00
C TYR A 541 12.31 0.43 -34.16
N GLY A 542 11.32 1.23 -34.57
CA GLY A 542 11.45 2.68 -34.73
C GLY A 542 12.51 3.11 -35.74
N ASP A 543 13.31 4.11 -35.41
CA ASP A 543 14.31 4.72 -36.31
C ASP A 543 15.65 3.94 -36.41
N ALA A 544 15.67 2.69 -35.94
CA ALA A 544 16.86 1.84 -35.98
C ALA A 544 17.36 1.63 -37.42
N GLN A 545 18.67 1.74 -37.68
CA GLN A 545 19.25 1.56 -39.03
C GLN A 545 20.24 0.40 -39.05
N CYS A 546 20.50 -0.16 -40.23
CA CYS A 546 21.53 -1.17 -40.43
C CYS A 546 22.83 -0.52 -40.92
N LYS A 547 23.97 -1.00 -40.41
CA LYS A 547 25.31 -0.54 -40.76
C LYS A 547 25.55 -0.64 -42.26
N GLY A 548 25.86 0.50 -42.87
CA GLY A 548 26.06 0.61 -44.32
C GLY A 548 24.79 0.84 -45.15
N HIS A 549 23.60 0.90 -44.53
CA HIS A 549 22.33 1.19 -45.20
C HIS A 549 21.74 2.53 -44.72
N ASN A 550 21.11 3.27 -45.64
CA ASN A 550 20.38 4.50 -45.32
C ASN A 550 18.89 4.20 -45.17
N GLY A 551 18.28 4.64 -44.06
CA GLY A 551 16.86 4.46 -43.75
C GLY A 551 16.62 3.52 -42.57
N ALA A 552 15.41 3.57 -42.00
CA ALA A 552 15.00 2.68 -40.92
C ALA A 552 14.97 1.21 -41.38
N ILE A 553 15.22 0.30 -40.45
CA ILE A 553 15.16 -1.14 -40.66
C ILE A 553 13.73 -1.56 -41.03
N GLY A 554 13.61 -2.50 -41.96
CA GLY A 554 12.33 -3.01 -42.42
C GLY A 554 11.52 -1.99 -43.23
N LEU A 555 10.21 -1.94 -42.97
CA LEU A 555 9.29 -0.96 -43.56
C LEU A 555 8.93 0.05 -42.47
N ASP A 556 9.60 1.21 -42.47
CA ASP A 556 9.41 2.26 -41.46
C ASP A 556 9.52 1.74 -40.00
N GLY A 557 10.55 0.96 -39.70
CA GLY A 557 10.80 0.36 -38.37
C GLY A 557 10.20 -1.04 -38.20
N TRP A 558 9.19 -1.42 -39.01
CA TRP A 558 8.57 -2.74 -38.93
C TRP A 558 9.43 -3.82 -39.59
N TYR A 559 9.96 -4.73 -38.76
CA TYR A 559 10.86 -5.78 -39.21
C TYR A 559 10.38 -7.17 -38.77
N ALA A 560 10.27 -8.07 -39.74
CA ALA A 560 9.84 -9.45 -39.54
C ALA A 560 11.05 -10.37 -39.38
N ASN A 561 10.98 -11.27 -38.42
CA ASN A 561 11.95 -12.32 -38.20
C ASN A 561 11.24 -13.65 -37.93
N GLY A 562 11.86 -14.74 -38.32
CA GLY A 562 11.35 -16.05 -38.00
C GLY A 562 12.37 -17.16 -38.11
N GLN A 563 12.09 -18.25 -37.41
CA GLN A 563 12.84 -19.49 -37.49
C GLN A 563 11.90 -20.68 -37.66
N ALA A 564 12.36 -21.71 -38.36
CA ALA A 564 11.71 -23.00 -38.46
C ALA A 564 12.75 -24.08 -38.26
N TYR A 565 12.44 -25.09 -37.45
CA TYR A 565 13.37 -26.15 -37.10
C TYR A 565 12.70 -27.51 -37.12
N ALA A 566 13.49 -28.54 -37.36
CA ALA A 566 13.09 -29.92 -37.13
C ALA A 566 14.29 -30.74 -36.67
N TYR A 567 14.07 -31.70 -35.77
CA TYR A 567 15.07 -32.66 -35.35
C TYR A 567 14.46 -34.06 -35.23
N MET A 568 15.32 -35.06 -35.42
CA MET A 568 15.00 -36.47 -35.20
C MET A 568 16.16 -37.12 -34.47
N HIS A 569 15.86 -37.82 -33.39
CA HIS A 569 16.75 -38.64 -32.59
C HIS A 569 16.23 -40.08 -32.62
N GLY A 570 17.10 -41.03 -32.96
CA GLY A 570 16.82 -42.45 -32.89
C GLY A 570 17.96 -43.19 -32.21
N GLU A 571 17.65 -44.01 -31.22
CA GLU A 571 18.58 -44.89 -30.53
C GLU A 571 18.07 -46.33 -30.52
N LEU A 572 18.89 -47.27 -30.99
CA LEU A 572 18.65 -48.72 -30.90
C LEU A 572 19.77 -49.33 -30.05
N GLY A 573 19.42 -50.11 -29.04
CA GLY A 573 20.41 -50.72 -28.15
C GLY A 573 19.92 -52.00 -27.47
N ALA A 574 20.73 -52.52 -26.54
CA ALA A 574 20.40 -53.68 -25.73
C ALA A 574 20.37 -53.35 -24.22
N LYS A 575 19.31 -53.75 -23.52
CA LYS A 575 19.19 -53.81 -22.06
C LYS A 575 19.61 -55.19 -21.57
N ILE A 576 20.77 -55.25 -20.92
CA ILE A 576 21.27 -56.45 -20.24
C ILE A 576 20.79 -56.37 -18.78
N ASN A 577 19.94 -57.32 -18.38
CA ASN A 577 19.39 -57.39 -17.02
C ASN A 577 19.82 -58.71 -16.37
N LEU A 578 20.99 -58.72 -15.75
CA LEU A 578 21.54 -59.84 -14.97
C LEU A 578 21.47 -59.50 -13.47
N TRP A 579 21.40 -60.51 -12.60
CA TRP A 579 21.24 -60.31 -11.15
C TRP A 579 22.37 -59.50 -10.47
N PHE A 580 23.55 -59.41 -11.11
CA PHE A 580 24.69 -58.60 -10.66
C PHE A 580 24.96 -57.34 -11.51
N MET A 581 24.28 -57.13 -12.63
CA MET A 581 24.54 -56.00 -13.54
C MET A 581 23.33 -55.65 -14.40
N LYS A 582 22.92 -54.38 -14.33
CA LYS A 582 21.98 -53.76 -15.27
C LYS A 582 22.77 -52.81 -16.17
N ALA A 583 22.90 -53.13 -17.46
CA ALA A 583 23.62 -52.30 -18.41
C ALA A 583 22.74 -51.97 -19.62
N LYS A 584 22.71 -50.69 -20.02
CA LYS A 584 22.05 -50.21 -21.24
C LYS A 584 23.15 -49.89 -22.25
N VAL A 585 23.28 -50.71 -23.30
CA VAL A 585 24.35 -50.58 -24.30
C VAL A 585 23.75 -50.11 -25.63
N PRO A 586 23.99 -48.87 -26.07
CA PRO A 586 23.53 -48.38 -27.36
C PRO A 586 24.31 -49.06 -28.50
N ILE A 587 23.61 -49.59 -29.50
CA ILE A 587 24.17 -50.26 -30.69
C ILE A 587 24.27 -49.27 -31.85
N PHE A 588 23.22 -48.49 -32.07
CA PHE A 588 23.11 -47.49 -33.14
C PHE A 588 22.41 -46.25 -32.60
N ARG A 589 22.97 -45.08 -32.90
CA ARG A 589 22.35 -43.78 -32.64
C ARG A 589 22.43 -42.91 -33.88
N ALA A 590 21.34 -42.24 -34.24
CA ALA A 590 21.30 -41.26 -35.31
C ALA A 590 20.52 -40.02 -34.89
N ASP A 591 21.15 -38.85 -35.07
CA ASP A 591 20.60 -37.53 -34.77
C ASP A 591 20.62 -36.70 -36.06
N VAL A 592 19.48 -36.15 -36.48
CA VAL A 592 19.35 -35.24 -37.63
C VAL A 592 18.70 -33.97 -37.14
N ALA A 593 19.20 -32.80 -37.56
CA ALA A 593 18.56 -31.52 -37.29
C ALA A 593 18.67 -30.58 -38.48
N THR A 594 17.62 -29.80 -38.69
CA THR A 594 17.58 -28.68 -39.63
C THR A 594 17.05 -27.43 -38.94
N LEU A 595 17.58 -26.27 -39.32
CA LEU A 595 17.17 -24.96 -38.83
C LEU A 595 17.19 -23.98 -40.01
N MET A 596 16.08 -23.30 -40.23
CA MET A 596 15.95 -22.20 -41.18
C MET A 596 15.64 -20.94 -40.40
N GLN A 597 16.27 -19.82 -40.74
CA GLN A 597 16.04 -18.51 -40.13
C GLN A 597 15.91 -17.48 -41.25
N ALA A 598 15.01 -16.52 -41.07
CA ALA A 598 14.77 -15.46 -42.02
C ALA A 598 14.60 -14.12 -41.31
N LYS A 599 15.12 -13.05 -41.91
CA LYS A 599 14.85 -11.66 -41.56
C LYS A 599 14.37 -10.91 -42.80
N LEU A 600 13.32 -10.09 -42.67
CA LEU A 600 12.58 -9.49 -43.80
C LEU A 600 11.98 -8.13 -43.41
N PRO A 601 11.72 -7.22 -44.36
CA PRO A 601 12.09 -7.30 -45.78
C PRO A 601 13.43 -6.61 -46.13
N ASN A 602 13.90 -5.64 -45.33
CA ASN A 602 15.07 -4.81 -45.66
C ASN A 602 15.97 -4.53 -44.44
N PRO A 603 17.23 -5.01 -44.39
CA PRO A 603 17.80 -5.99 -45.32
C PRO A 603 17.13 -7.36 -45.14
N SER A 604 17.24 -8.21 -46.15
CA SER A 604 16.74 -9.59 -46.09
C SER A 604 17.89 -10.57 -45.95
N SER A 605 17.78 -11.49 -45.00
CA SER A 605 18.75 -12.56 -44.79
C SER A 605 18.06 -13.90 -44.52
N PHE A 606 18.67 -14.97 -45.00
CA PHE A 606 18.21 -16.34 -44.88
C PHE A 606 19.37 -17.25 -44.51
N ASN A 607 19.25 -17.92 -43.36
CA ASN A 607 20.22 -18.91 -42.90
C ASN A 607 19.56 -20.29 -42.89
N ALA A 608 20.23 -21.29 -43.44
CA ALA A 608 19.79 -22.68 -43.36
C ALA A 608 20.92 -23.58 -42.87
N TYR A 609 20.66 -24.38 -41.85
CA TYR A 609 21.60 -25.32 -41.24
C TYR A 609 21.02 -26.73 -41.33
N LEU A 610 21.87 -27.70 -41.68
CA LEU A 610 21.52 -29.13 -41.67
C LEU A 610 22.68 -29.90 -41.03
N ALA A 611 22.39 -30.78 -40.08
CA ALA A 611 23.38 -31.69 -39.51
C ALA A 611 22.85 -33.10 -39.37
N VAL A 612 23.74 -34.07 -39.60
CA VAL A 612 23.50 -35.50 -39.41
C VAL A 612 24.65 -36.07 -38.58
N ARG A 613 24.33 -36.68 -37.45
CA ARG A 613 25.28 -37.42 -36.60
C ARG A 613 24.84 -38.86 -36.47
N ALA A 614 25.73 -39.81 -36.68
CA ALA A 614 25.45 -41.22 -36.42
C ALA A 614 26.61 -41.89 -35.69
N LYS A 615 26.30 -42.80 -34.77
CA LYS A 615 27.26 -43.58 -34.01
C LYS A 615 26.86 -45.04 -34.01
N VAL A 616 27.76 -45.92 -34.47
CA VAL A 616 27.53 -47.37 -34.54
C VAL A 616 28.56 -48.11 -33.71
N LEU A 617 28.09 -48.92 -32.74
CA LEU A 617 28.90 -49.74 -31.84
C LEU A 617 30.02 -48.99 -31.09
N GLY A 618 29.93 -47.67 -30.99
CA GLY A 618 30.97 -46.84 -30.39
C GLY A 618 32.21 -46.58 -31.25
N ILE A 619 32.35 -47.25 -32.40
CA ILE A 619 33.58 -47.28 -33.20
C ILE A 619 33.46 -46.39 -34.43
N VAL A 620 32.28 -46.32 -35.05
CA VAL A 620 32.04 -45.54 -36.27
C VAL A 620 31.26 -44.28 -35.91
N ASN A 621 31.85 -43.11 -36.15
CA ASN A 621 31.21 -41.80 -35.97
C ASN A 621 31.06 -41.11 -37.33
N VAL A 622 29.83 -40.80 -37.72
CA VAL A 622 29.49 -39.96 -38.88
C VAL A 622 29.02 -38.61 -38.36
N ASN A 623 29.58 -37.51 -38.85
CA ASN A 623 29.17 -36.16 -38.49
C ASN A 623 29.26 -35.28 -39.75
N CYS A 624 28.11 -34.98 -40.35
CA CYS A 624 27.99 -34.10 -41.50
C CYS A 624 27.26 -32.83 -41.08
N ARG A 625 27.76 -31.66 -41.49
CA ARG A 625 27.14 -30.36 -41.23
C ARG A 625 27.16 -29.53 -42.50
N PHE A 626 26.09 -28.81 -42.75
CA PHE A 626 25.92 -27.95 -43.91
C PHE A 626 25.26 -26.64 -43.47
N LYS A 627 25.75 -25.53 -44.01
CA LYS A 627 25.27 -24.17 -43.74
C LYS A 627 25.13 -23.42 -45.06
N ILE A 628 23.97 -22.83 -45.29
CA ILE A 628 23.70 -21.87 -46.37
C ILE A 628 23.38 -20.52 -45.72
N LEU A 629 23.90 -19.46 -46.32
CA LEU A 629 23.68 -18.07 -45.95
C LEU A 629 23.36 -17.31 -47.25
N ILE A 630 22.20 -16.64 -47.31
CA ILE A 630 21.76 -15.87 -48.49
C ILE A 630 21.25 -14.51 -48.00
N GLY A 631 21.72 -13.42 -48.60
CA GLY A 631 21.31 -12.05 -48.26
C GLY A 631 22.32 -11.31 -47.39
N GLU A 632 21.90 -10.17 -46.85
CA GLU A 632 22.73 -9.24 -46.08
C GLU A 632 22.21 -9.17 -44.64
N ASP A 633 23.10 -9.35 -43.67
CA ASP A 633 22.73 -9.30 -42.25
C ASP A 633 22.79 -7.86 -41.72
N CYS A 634 21.83 -7.50 -40.87
CA CYS A 634 21.74 -6.16 -40.29
C CYS A 634 22.53 -6.09 -38.99
N GLU A 635 23.67 -5.40 -39.01
CA GLU A 635 24.35 -4.94 -37.78
C GLU A 635 23.80 -3.55 -37.44
N LEU A 636 23.17 -3.36 -36.28
CA LEU A 636 22.46 -2.11 -35.97
C LEU A 636 23.40 -0.92 -35.80
N ILE A 637 23.03 0.23 -36.37
CA ILE A 637 23.50 1.56 -35.96
C ILE A 637 22.28 2.46 -35.79
N VAL A 638 22.18 3.15 -34.66
CA VAL A 638 21.21 4.25 -34.50
C VAL A 638 22.02 5.56 -34.63
N PRO A 639 21.82 6.41 -35.65
CA PRO A 639 22.60 7.64 -35.79
C PRO A 639 22.47 8.56 -34.58
N GLY A 640 23.59 8.90 -33.94
CA GLY A 640 23.62 9.67 -32.70
C GLY A 640 23.35 8.86 -31.43
N SER A 641 23.26 7.52 -31.49
CA SER A 641 23.13 6.68 -30.31
C SER A 641 24.45 6.46 -29.58
N SER A 642 24.34 5.90 -28.38
CA SER A 642 25.45 5.31 -27.64
C SER A 642 26.34 4.46 -28.57
N PRO A 643 27.68 4.61 -28.49
CA PRO A 643 28.64 3.73 -29.17
C PRO A 643 28.82 2.39 -28.43
N LEU A 644 28.08 2.19 -27.34
CA LEU A 644 28.15 1.04 -26.45
C LEU A 644 26.82 0.31 -26.43
N ASP A 645 26.89 -1.02 -26.37
CA ASP A 645 25.73 -1.93 -26.38
C ASP A 645 25.05 -2.05 -24.99
N MET A 646 25.15 -1.00 -24.18
CA MET A 646 24.57 -0.93 -22.84
C MET A 646 24.04 0.48 -22.58
N GLN A 647 22.86 0.55 -21.96
CA GLN A 647 22.21 1.80 -21.59
C GLN A 647 23.01 2.49 -20.48
N MET A 648 23.29 3.79 -20.61
CA MET A 648 24.01 4.56 -19.60
C MET A 648 23.07 5.15 -18.56
N ILE A 649 21.89 5.61 -18.95
CA ILE A 649 20.84 6.14 -18.07
C ILE A 649 19.98 4.96 -17.63
N SER A 650 20.23 4.44 -16.43
CA SER A 650 19.56 3.25 -15.92
C SER A 650 18.10 3.51 -15.54
N ASP A 651 17.82 4.66 -14.93
CA ASP A 651 16.47 5.05 -14.53
C ASP A 651 16.29 6.58 -14.52
N PHE A 652 15.03 7.03 -14.56
CA PHE A 652 14.66 8.43 -14.43
C PHE A 652 13.30 8.55 -13.74
N SER A 653 13.29 9.16 -12.56
CA SER A 653 12.14 9.31 -11.67
C SER A 653 11.76 10.79 -11.53
N PRO A 654 10.46 11.15 -11.39
CA PRO A 654 9.27 10.29 -11.37
C PRO A 654 9.04 9.51 -12.66
N THR A 655 8.22 8.45 -12.59
CA THR A 655 7.81 7.70 -13.78
C THR A 655 7.08 8.62 -14.76
N ASP A 656 7.30 8.41 -16.06
CA ASP A 656 6.64 9.17 -17.11
C ASP A 656 5.11 9.07 -17.01
N MET A 657 4.43 10.19 -17.28
CA MET A 657 2.99 10.41 -17.20
C MET A 657 2.36 10.11 -15.83
N SER A 658 3.16 10.16 -14.76
CA SER A 658 2.65 10.12 -13.40
C SER A 658 1.85 11.38 -13.05
N ASN A 659 0.78 11.20 -12.27
CA ASN A 659 -0.11 12.28 -11.81
C ASN A 659 0.03 12.47 -10.30
N ASP A 660 -0.46 13.62 -9.80
CA ASP A 660 -0.44 13.99 -8.38
C ASP A 660 0.97 13.97 -7.76
N ILE A 661 1.97 14.35 -8.57
CA ILE A 661 3.36 14.43 -8.12
C ILE A 661 3.54 15.65 -7.22
N SER A 662 4.16 15.46 -6.07
CA SER A 662 4.40 16.57 -5.13
C SER A 662 5.17 17.71 -5.80
N VAL A 663 4.74 18.96 -5.57
CA VAL A 663 5.45 20.17 -6.03
C VAL A 663 6.87 20.30 -5.44
N PHE A 664 7.21 19.52 -4.41
CA PHE A 664 8.57 19.45 -3.83
C PHE A 664 9.46 18.38 -4.46
N THR A 665 8.96 17.63 -5.44
CA THR A 665 9.68 16.52 -6.06
C THR A 665 10.97 17.00 -6.73
N ALA A 666 12.08 16.29 -6.50
CA ALA A 666 13.33 16.47 -7.22
C ALA A 666 13.48 15.34 -8.24
N PRO A 667 13.21 15.56 -9.54
CA PRO A 667 13.46 14.54 -10.54
C PRO A 667 14.91 14.05 -10.47
N GLN A 668 15.11 12.74 -10.57
CA GLN A 668 16.39 12.09 -10.39
C GLN A 668 16.67 11.11 -11.52
N ALA A 669 17.83 11.25 -12.16
CA ALA A 669 18.35 10.28 -13.12
C ALA A 669 19.46 9.46 -12.46
N THR A 670 19.46 8.15 -12.70
CA THR A 670 20.53 7.23 -12.28
C THR A 670 21.24 6.68 -13.50
N PHE A 671 22.51 6.31 -13.33
CA PHE A 671 23.39 5.87 -14.39
C PHE A 671 24.03 4.51 -14.06
N ASN A 672 24.25 3.67 -15.07
CA ASN A 672 24.94 2.39 -14.90
C ASN A 672 26.45 2.55 -14.67
N MET A 673 27.00 3.74 -14.95
CA MET A 673 28.40 4.11 -14.72
C MET A 673 28.44 5.52 -14.13
N GLY A 674 29.35 5.76 -13.17
CA GLY A 674 29.50 7.10 -12.60
C GLY A 674 29.99 8.13 -13.63
N ILE A 675 29.34 9.30 -13.67
CA ILE A 675 29.60 10.35 -14.65
C ILE A 675 31.02 10.90 -14.49
N GLY A 676 31.75 10.94 -15.60
CA GLY A 676 33.16 11.33 -15.66
C GLY A 676 34.16 10.24 -15.24
N LYS A 677 33.70 9.07 -14.76
CA LYS A 677 34.58 7.91 -14.47
C LYS A 677 34.89 7.16 -15.78
N ALA A 678 36.16 6.78 -15.96
CA ALA A 678 36.61 6.02 -17.12
C ALA A 678 36.32 4.53 -16.92
N PHE A 679 35.95 3.85 -18.00
CA PHE A 679 35.75 2.41 -18.02
C PHE A 679 36.21 1.83 -19.35
N ASP A 680 36.60 0.56 -19.32
CA ASP A 680 37.18 -0.12 -20.47
C ASP A 680 36.16 -1.04 -21.12
N VAL A 681 36.04 -0.94 -22.44
CA VAL A 681 35.21 -1.78 -23.27
C VAL A 681 36.12 -2.53 -24.23
N GLN A 682 35.97 -3.85 -24.26
CA GLN A 682 36.73 -4.70 -25.16
C GLN A 682 35.87 -5.03 -26.37
N ASP A 683 36.31 -4.59 -27.54
CA ASP A 683 35.68 -4.90 -28.82
C ASP A 683 36.64 -5.65 -29.76
N ASP A 684 36.17 -5.96 -30.97
CA ASP A 684 36.94 -6.69 -31.98
C ASP A 684 38.22 -5.97 -32.44
N ASP A 685 38.31 -4.65 -32.23
CA ASP A 685 39.52 -3.84 -32.53
C ASP A 685 40.46 -3.70 -31.33
N GLY A 686 40.09 -4.25 -30.17
CA GLY A 686 40.88 -4.24 -28.94
C GLY A 686 40.24 -3.47 -27.79
N LYS A 687 41.05 -3.16 -26.78
CA LYS A 687 40.59 -2.46 -25.57
C LYS A 687 40.46 -0.96 -25.85
N LYS A 688 39.25 -0.42 -25.75
CA LYS A 688 38.95 1.02 -25.86
C LYS A 688 38.45 1.54 -24.51
N THR A 689 38.95 2.70 -24.09
CA THR A 689 38.53 3.34 -22.84
C THR A 689 37.54 4.48 -23.13
N TYR A 690 36.38 4.43 -22.48
CA TYR A 690 35.32 5.43 -22.61
C TYR A 690 35.03 6.11 -21.28
N ARG A 691 34.40 7.28 -21.33
CA ARG A 691 33.70 7.91 -20.20
C ARG A 691 32.44 8.60 -20.72
N ILE A 692 31.46 8.77 -19.83
CA ILE A 692 30.25 9.54 -20.11
C ILE A 692 30.27 10.89 -19.38
N GLN A 693 29.69 11.91 -20.00
CA GLN A 693 29.50 13.24 -19.39
C GLN A 693 28.03 13.62 -19.44
N LEU A 694 27.54 14.29 -18.39
CA LEU A 694 26.22 14.92 -18.42
C LEU A 694 26.28 16.14 -19.36
N LYS A 695 25.45 16.12 -20.40
CA LYS A 695 25.30 17.25 -21.33
C LYS A 695 24.26 18.23 -20.80
N ASP A 696 23.04 17.75 -20.56
CA ASP A 696 21.91 18.56 -20.10
C ASP A 696 21.07 17.80 -19.07
N PHE A 697 20.56 18.52 -18.07
CA PHE A 697 19.45 18.07 -17.23
C PHE A 697 18.54 19.26 -16.94
N VAL A 698 17.41 19.33 -17.65
CA VAL A 698 16.52 20.49 -17.69
C VAL A 698 15.09 20.10 -17.35
N LEU A 699 14.38 20.99 -16.66
CA LEU A 699 12.95 20.90 -16.39
C LEU A 699 12.22 22.06 -17.08
N ASN A 700 11.05 21.78 -17.63
CA ASN A 700 10.24 22.76 -18.35
C ASN A 700 8.75 22.54 -18.06
N ASP A 701 8.02 23.61 -17.77
CA ASP A 701 6.56 23.59 -17.55
C ASP A 701 5.83 24.54 -18.53
N GLY A 702 6.39 24.76 -19.72
CA GLY A 702 6.10 25.88 -20.62
C GLY A 702 7.13 27.01 -20.51
N GLN A 703 7.91 27.05 -19.42
CA GLN A 703 9.16 27.84 -19.30
C GLN A 703 10.25 26.98 -18.63
N ASN A 704 11.52 27.33 -18.85
CA ASN A 704 12.62 26.61 -18.20
C ASN A 704 12.62 26.87 -16.69
N ILE A 705 12.55 25.80 -15.90
CA ILE A 705 12.59 25.87 -14.45
C ILE A 705 14.05 26.03 -14.01
N THR A 706 14.31 27.06 -13.21
CA THR A 706 15.65 27.27 -12.63
C THR A 706 15.85 26.33 -11.45
N GLY A 707 17.03 25.70 -11.37
CA GLY A 707 17.37 24.79 -10.28
C GLY A 707 18.86 24.47 -10.20
N LYS A 708 19.20 23.54 -9.32
CA LYS A 708 20.58 23.07 -9.10
C LYS A 708 20.62 21.55 -9.14
N LEU A 709 21.69 21.01 -9.71
CA LEU A 709 21.96 19.58 -9.71
C LEU A 709 22.69 19.18 -8.42
N LYS A 710 22.21 18.14 -7.75
CA LYS A 710 22.92 17.49 -6.64
C LYS A 710 23.29 16.07 -7.07
N TRP A 711 24.58 15.75 -6.99
CA TRP A 711 25.11 14.41 -7.24
C TRP A 711 25.23 13.64 -5.94
N ASN A 712 25.05 12.32 -6.00
CA ASN A 712 25.52 11.45 -4.93
C ASN A 712 27.05 11.29 -4.96
N GLU A 713 27.62 10.64 -3.95
CA GLU A 713 29.08 10.51 -3.80
C GLU A 713 29.74 9.79 -4.99
N ASP A 714 29.07 8.78 -5.55
CA ASP A 714 29.59 7.97 -6.65
C ASP A 714 29.43 8.59 -8.04
N LYS A 715 28.69 9.69 -8.14
CA LYS A 715 28.28 10.35 -9.39
C LYS A 715 27.51 9.45 -10.36
N ASP A 716 26.86 8.41 -9.87
CA ASP A 716 25.96 7.54 -10.64
C ASP A 716 24.48 7.88 -10.39
N ALA A 717 24.17 8.91 -9.60
CA ALA A 717 22.85 9.51 -9.52
C ALA A 717 22.91 11.04 -9.44
N VAL A 718 22.00 11.72 -10.14
CA VAL A 718 21.85 13.17 -10.11
C VAL A 718 20.39 13.56 -9.94
N SER A 719 20.13 14.48 -9.01
CA SER A 719 18.80 15.04 -8.75
C SER A 719 18.75 16.52 -9.12
N PHE A 720 17.66 16.94 -9.74
CA PHE A 720 17.37 18.34 -10.02
C PHE A 720 16.52 18.96 -8.90
N TYR A 721 17.10 19.89 -8.17
CA TYR A 721 16.41 20.67 -7.13
C TYR A 721 16.00 22.02 -7.69
N SER A 722 14.70 22.23 -7.90
CA SER A 722 14.15 23.51 -8.36
C SER A 722 14.38 24.62 -7.33
N HIS A 723 14.53 25.87 -7.81
CA HIS A 723 14.73 27.04 -6.95
C HIS A 723 13.46 27.36 -6.14
N GLU A 724 12.34 27.55 -6.81
CA GLU A 724 11.00 27.53 -6.19
C GLU A 724 10.43 26.11 -6.24
N ILE A 725 9.38 25.82 -5.48
CA ILE A 725 8.60 24.60 -5.73
C ILE A 725 8.15 24.52 -7.20
N LEU A 726 7.91 23.31 -7.69
CA LEU A 726 7.35 23.13 -9.04
C LEU A 726 5.97 23.80 -9.11
N SER A 727 5.62 24.34 -10.27
CA SER A 727 4.31 24.93 -10.52
C SER A 727 3.21 23.91 -10.22
N PRO A 728 2.17 24.23 -9.42
CA PRO A 728 1.11 23.28 -9.07
C PRO A 728 0.12 23.03 -10.21
N GLU A 729 -0.50 21.86 -10.22
CA GLU A 729 -1.55 21.44 -11.19
C GLU A 729 -1.10 21.64 -12.65
N LYS A 730 0.17 21.32 -12.92
CA LYS A 730 0.84 21.60 -14.19
C LYS A 730 1.72 20.44 -14.64
N ASP A 731 1.74 20.23 -15.95
CA ASP A 731 2.66 19.29 -16.59
C ASP A 731 4.09 19.84 -16.56
N VAL A 732 5.02 19.04 -16.07
CA VAL A 732 6.45 19.34 -16.02
C VAL A 732 7.19 18.26 -16.80
N THR A 733 7.90 18.67 -17.85
CA THR A 733 8.79 17.81 -18.63
C THR A 733 10.21 17.93 -18.11
N ALA A 734 10.80 16.82 -17.67
CA ALA A 734 12.21 16.72 -17.31
C ALA A 734 12.96 15.94 -18.38
N THR A 735 14.10 16.46 -18.83
CA THR A 735 14.96 15.84 -19.85
C THR A 735 16.38 15.72 -19.32
N VAL A 736 16.96 14.54 -19.41
CA VAL A 736 18.36 14.26 -19.09
C VAL A 736 19.08 13.73 -20.33
N CYS A 737 20.27 14.25 -20.61
CA CYS A 737 21.07 13.93 -21.78
C CYS A 737 22.53 13.73 -21.40
N VAL A 738 23.13 12.63 -21.85
CA VAL A 738 24.56 12.32 -21.67
C VAL A 738 25.26 12.17 -23.02
N VAL A 739 26.56 12.44 -23.04
CA VAL A 739 27.46 12.28 -24.20
C VAL A 739 28.59 11.32 -23.90
N PHE A 740 29.13 10.71 -24.95
CA PHE A 740 30.23 9.75 -24.86
C PHE A 740 31.55 10.34 -25.32
N GLU A 741 32.61 10.13 -24.55
CA GLU A 741 33.99 10.47 -24.92
C GLU A 741 34.87 9.22 -24.91
N GLN A 742 35.77 9.11 -25.89
CA GLN A 742 36.76 8.04 -25.98
C GLN A 742 38.16 8.59 -25.74
N LEU A 743 38.98 7.84 -25.01
CA LEU A 743 40.40 8.14 -24.83
C LEU A 743 41.20 7.75 -26.09
N LYS A 744 41.75 8.74 -26.80
CA LYS A 744 42.62 8.55 -27.96
C LYS A 744 43.89 9.36 -27.79
N SER A 745 45.07 8.73 -27.88
CA SER A 745 46.38 9.40 -27.74
C SER A 745 46.48 10.27 -26.49
N ASP A 746 46.10 9.72 -25.33
CA ASP A 746 46.04 10.38 -24.02
C ASP A 746 45.12 11.63 -23.94
N LYS A 747 44.15 11.77 -24.86
CA LYS A 747 43.13 12.83 -24.84
C LYS A 747 41.72 12.29 -24.99
N TRP A 748 40.78 12.88 -24.26
CA TRP A 748 39.35 12.60 -24.41
C TRP A 748 38.80 13.31 -25.64
N THR A 749 38.07 12.56 -26.48
CA THR A 749 37.45 13.06 -27.72
C THR A 749 36.00 12.60 -27.80
N SER A 750 35.08 13.50 -28.16
CA SER A 750 33.66 13.16 -28.35
C SER A 750 33.50 12.05 -29.40
N VAL A 751 32.59 11.12 -29.12
CA VAL A 751 32.26 10.02 -30.01
C VAL A 751 31.13 10.44 -30.94
N TYR A 752 31.22 10.04 -32.21
CA TYR A 752 30.20 10.30 -33.22
C TYR A 752 29.75 8.97 -33.84
N THR A 753 28.44 8.77 -33.93
CA THR A 753 27.81 7.61 -34.59
C THR A 753 26.95 8.12 -35.76
N GLY A 754 27.20 7.63 -36.97
CA GLY A 754 26.50 8.10 -38.17
C GLY A 754 26.69 9.60 -38.48
N GLY A 755 27.82 10.21 -38.06
CA GLY A 755 28.12 11.62 -38.28
C GLY A 755 27.44 12.60 -37.31
N LYS A 756 26.64 12.12 -36.36
CA LYS A 756 26.07 12.90 -35.24
C LYS A 756 26.78 12.56 -33.93
N GLU A 757 26.85 13.52 -33.01
CA GLU A 757 27.42 13.29 -31.68
C GLU A 757 26.62 12.19 -30.98
N ALA A 758 27.32 11.20 -30.43
CA ALA A 758 26.70 10.10 -29.71
C ALA A 758 26.11 10.64 -28.40
N ILE A 759 24.79 10.59 -28.28
CA ILE A 759 24.03 10.99 -27.11
C ILE A 759 23.13 9.85 -26.64
N GLU A 760 22.84 9.85 -25.35
CA GLU A 760 21.73 9.09 -24.79
C GLU A 760 20.85 10.08 -24.01
N SER A 761 19.55 10.09 -24.30
CA SER A 761 18.61 11.05 -23.73
C SER A 761 17.38 10.32 -23.23
N LYS A 762 16.90 10.69 -22.04
CA LYS A 762 15.62 10.25 -21.49
C LYS A 762 14.78 11.46 -21.13
N MET A 763 13.51 11.41 -21.49
CA MET A 763 12.52 12.45 -21.20
C MET A 763 11.39 11.82 -20.41
N ILE A 764 10.92 12.53 -19.39
CA ILE A 764 9.71 12.20 -18.63
C ILE A 764 8.85 13.46 -18.55
N THR A 765 7.54 13.31 -18.57
CA THR A 765 6.55 14.35 -18.31
C THR A 765 5.65 13.89 -17.19
N PHE A 766 5.46 14.70 -16.16
CA PHE A 766 4.60 14.34 -15.03
C PHE A 766 3.70 15.52 -14.63
N HIS A 767 2.52 15.21 -14.10
CA HIS A 767 1.57 16.21 -13.62
C HIS A 767 1.74 16.43 -12.12
N THR A 768 2.02 17.67 -11.75
CA THR A 768 2.16 18.07 -10.34
C THR A 768 0.80 18.23 -9.68
N GLY A 769 0.68 17.83 -8.41
CA GLY A 769 -0.52 18.08 -7.60
C GLY A 769 -0.58 19.50 -7.04
N SER A 770 -1.54 19.73 -6.14
CA SER A 770 -1.74 21.03 -5.50
C SER A 770 -0.55 21.48 -4.63
N ALA A 771 -0.26 22.78 -4.63
CA ALA A 771 0.72 23.37 -3.71
C ALA A 771 0.12 23.53 -2.30
N PRO A 772 0.91 23.32 -1.22
CA PRO A 772 0.42 23.50 0.14
C PRO A 772 0.06 24.98 0.40
N LYS A 773 -0.86 25.22 1.33
CA LYS A 773 -1.26 26.58 1.72
C LYS A 773 -0.39 27.17 2.84
N ASP A 774 0.62 26.41 3.25
CA ASP A 774 1.56 26.67 4.32
C ASP A 774 2.99 26.27 3.91
N ILE A 775 3.97 26.61 4.75
CA ILE A 775 5.37 26.21 4.67
C ILE A 775 5.52 24.96 5.54
N PRO A 776 5.69 23.78 4.95
CA PRO A 776 5.92 22.57 5.72
C PRO A 776 7.26 22.64 6.45
N LEU A 777 7.35 22.15 7.69
CA LEU A 777 8.62 22.14 8.47
C LEU A 777 9.75 21.42 7.73
N ARG A 778 9.44 20.38 6.95
CA ARG A 778 10.40 19.65 6.10
C ARG A 778 11.06 20.52 5.02
N ASN A 779 10.48 21.67 4.69
CA ASN A 779 11.06 22.60 3.72
C ASN A 779 11.99 23.62 4.39
N ILE A 780 12.17 23.59 5.72
CA ILE A 780 13.08 24.47 6.45
C ILE A 780 14.42 23.75 6.64
N THR A 781 15.48 24.27 6.02
CA THR A 781 16.86 23.75 6.19
C THR A 781 17.51 24.25 7.46
N TYR A 782 17.21 25.50 7.84
CA TYR A 782 17.54 26.01 9.16
C TYR A 782 16.70 27.23 9.55
N ALA A 783 16.58 27.46 10.85
CA ALA A 783 15.93 28.65 11.40
C ALA A 783 16.63 29.15 12.68
N TYR A 784 16.46 30.43 12.99
CA TYR A 784 16.84 30.99 14.29
C TYR A 784 15.74 31.95 14.77
N PRO A 785 15.05 31.70 15.91
CA PRO A 785 15.16 30.53 16.81
C PRO A 785 14.99 29.19 16.09
N VAL A 786 15.66 28.15 16.60
CA VAL A 786 15.57 26.80 16.00
C VAL A 786 14.23 26.17 16.38
N VAL A 787 13.63 25.42 15.47
CA VAL A 787 12.40 24.65 15.73
C VAL A 787 12.63 23.71 16.92
N ASP A 788 11.69 23.71 17.87
CA ASP A 788 11.71 22.92 19.10
C ASP A 788 12.92 23.15 20.04
N GLN A 789 13.68 24.23 19.83
CA GLN A 789 14.81 24.59 20.68
C GLN A 789 14.37 24.74 22.13
N LYS A 790 15.09 24.12 23.07
CA LYS A 790 14.71 24.15 24.50
C LYS A 790 15.31 25.34 25.23
N TYR A 791 16.49 25.78 24.79
CA TYR A 791 17.28 26.80 25.48
C TYR A 791 17.74 27.91 24.54
N TYR A 792 16.80 28.55 23.84
CA TYR A 792 17.07 29.69 22.97
C TYR A 792 17.67 30.88 23.75
N LEU A 793 18.81 31.38 23.27
CA LEU A 793 19.59 32.46 23.90
C LEU A 793 19.28 33.80 23.24
N LYS A 794 18.29 34.51 23.78
CA LYS A 794 17.67 35.68 23.14
C LYS A 794 18.58 36.87 22.79
N ASP A 795 19.70 37.04 23.49
CA ASP A 795 20.61 38.18 23.30
C ASP A 795 21.87 37.80 22.49
N GLU A 796 21.95 36.58 21.96
CA GLU A 796 23.00 36.19 21.00
C GLU A 796 22.86 36.91 19.66
N ASN A 797 21.61 37.04 19.17
CA ASN A 797 21.31 37.79 17.96
C ASN A 797 19.84 38.21 17.94
N ARG A 798 19.58 39.49 17.66
CA ARG A 798 18.21 40.03 17.49
C ARG A 798 17.63 39.82 16.09
N LYS A 799 18.39 39.25 15.16
CA LYS A 799 17.91 38.91 13.82
C LYS A 799 17.43 37.46 13.80
N GLY A 800 16.17 37.28 13.43
CA GLY A 800 15.58 35.98 13.18
C GLY A 800 15.54 35.68 11.69
N TYR A 801 15.66 34.39 11.34
CA TYR A 801 15.61 33.97 9.94
C TYR A 801 15.09 32.54 9.80
N ILE A 802 14.50 32.25 8.63
CA ILE A 802 14.01 30.92 8.24
C ILE A 802 14.47 30.67 6.81
N GLN A 803 15.35 29.69 6.61
CA GLN A 803 15.88 29.32 5.31
C GLN A 803 15.12 28.14 4.73
N LEU A 804 14.47 28.35 3.59
CA LEU A 804 13.77 27.30 2.88
C LEU A 804 14.70 26.52 1.95
N GLU A 805 14.45 25.21 1.80
CA GLU A 805 15.11 24.39 0.79
C GLU A 805 14.65 24.80 -0.61
N ARG A 806 13.33 24.94 -0.80
CA ARG A 806 12.68 25.46 -2.00
C ARG A 806 11.82 26.67 -1.67
N GLY A 807 11.84 27.67 -2.53
CA GLY A 807 11.04 28.87 -2.33
C GLY A 807 9.54 28.61 -2.47
N GLN A 808 8.75 29.35 -1.71
CA GLN A 808 7.28 29.31 -1.71
C GLN A 808 6.72 30.74 -1.81
N SER A 809 7.24 31.51 -2.77
CA SER A 809 6.86 32.91 -3.03
C SER A 809 5.35 33.14 -3.17
N TYR A 810 4.63 32.18 -3.75
CA TYR A 810 3.17 32.22 -3.96
C TYR A 810 2.37 32.41 -2.66
N LEU A 811 2.92 32.05 -1.49
CA LEU A 811 2.28 32.25 -0.19
C LEU A 811 2.22 33.73 0.23
N PHE A 812 3.05 34.59 -0.36
CA PHE A 812 3.24 35.98 0.07
C PHE A 812 2.66 36.99 -0.94
N SER A 813 1.45 36.74 -1.44
CA SER A 813 0.79 37.59 -2.43
C SER A 813 0.64 39.06 -1.97
N THR A 814 0.72 39.99 -2.93
CA THR A 814 0.76 41.45 -2.68
C THR A 814 -0.51 42.07 -2.11
N GLY A 815 -1.61 41.30 -1.97
CA GLY A 815 -2.90 41.76 -1.45
C GLY A 815 -3.16 41.45 0.03
N LEU A 816 -2.29 40.70 0.71
CA LEU A 816 -2.47 40.27 2.10
C LEU A 816 -1.36 40.83 2.99
N LYS A 817 -1.67 41.12 4.26
CA LYS A 817 -0.68 41.56 5.23
C LYS A 817 -0.10 40.33 5.93
N ASN A 818 1.11 39.93 5.55
CA ASN A 818 1.82 38.82 6.17
C ASN A 818 2.66 39.30 7.35
N GLN A 819 2.51 38.68 8.52
CA GLN A 819 3.27 39.00 9.73
C GLN A 819 3.69 37.72 10.46
N ILE A 820 4.77 37.81 11.23
CA ILE A 820 5.14 36.79 12.21
C ILE A 820 4.42 37.12 13.54
N VAL A 821 3.93 36.10 14.23
CA VAL A 821 3.31 36.20 15.55
C VAL A 821 4.11 35.36 16.53
N TYR A 822 4.58 35.98 17.60
CA TYR A 822 5.11 35.27 18.77
C TYR A 822 4.02 35.26 19.84
N GLU A 823 3.56 34.08 20.22
CA GLU A 823 2.60 33.88 21.31
C GLU A 823 3.30 33.23 22.50
N ASP A 824 3.25 33.86 23.67
CA ASP A 824 3.79 33.27 24.89
C ASP A 824 2.81 32.28 25.55
N ASN A 825 3.28 31.52 26.54
CA ASN A 825 2.45 30.58 27.31
C ASN A 825 1.27 31.21 28.08
N MET A 826 1.18 32.55 28.16
CA MET A 826 0.05 33.27 28.76
C MET A 826 -0.94 33.77 27.70
N GLY A 827 -0.69 33.50 26.41
CA GLY A 827 -1.51 33.92 25.28
C GLY A 827 -1.22 35.36 24.81
N ASN A 828 -0.15 36.00 25.30
CA ASN A 828 0.23 37.34 24.82
C ASN A 828 0.89 37.24 23.45
N ARG A 829 0.45 38.10 22.52
CA ARG A 829 0.90 38.07 21.13
C ARG A 829 1.70 39.31 20.75
N GLN A 830 2.83 39.10 20.09
CA GLN A 830 3.64 40.14 19.46
C GLN A 830 3.66 39.92 17.94
N TYR A 831 3.29 40.96 17.19
CA TYR A 831 3.25 40.93 15.72
C TYR A 831 4.47 41.61 15.13
N ILE A 832 5.19 40.92 14.24
CA ILE A 832 6.45 41.36 13.64
C ILE A 832 6.35 41.35 12.12
N ASP A 833 6.79 42.43 11.48
CA ASP A 833 6.93 42.47 10.03
C ASP A 833 8.20 41.72 9.60
N PHE A 834 8.12 40.99 8.48
CA PHE A 834 9.24 40.25 7.92
C PHE A 834 9.46 40.58 6.44
N LYS A 835 10.63 40.23 5.93
CA LYS A 835 10.98 40.31 4.50
C LYS A 835 11.24 38.90 3.96
N TYR A 836 10.49 38.51 2.92
CA TYR A 836 10.82 37.32 2.13
C TYR A 836 11.81 37.70 1.02
N ASN A 837 12.95 37.03 0.96
CA ASN A 837 13.96 37.19 -0.08
C ASN A 837 13.88 36.00 -1.05
N GLU A 838 13.23 36.19 -2.20
CA GLU A 838 13.07 35.16 -3.24
C GLU A 838 14.40 34.58 -3.75
N SER A 839 15.42 35.42 -3.93
CA SER A 839 16.73 34.96 -4.42
C SER A 839 17.45 34.03 -3.43
N GLN A 840 17.22 34.25 -2.13
CA GLN A 840 17.78 33.43 -1.06
C GLN A 840 16.81 32.37 -0.55
N LYS A 841 15.53 32.42 -0.93
CA LYS A 841 14.44 31.59 -0.39
C LYS A 841 14.37 31.69 1.14
N ARG A 842 14.58 32.90 1.67
CA ARG A 842 14.76 33.13 3.10
C ARG A 842 13.80 34.18 3.62
N ILE A 843 13.28 33.96 4.82
CA ILE A 843 12.50 34.93 5.57
C ILE A 843 13.42 35.57 6.60
N ASP A 844 13.51 36.90 6.59
CA ASP A 844 14.33 37.69 7.51
C ASP A 844 13.44 38.61 8.36
N TYR A 845 13.66 38.65 9.68
CA TYR A 845 12.88 39.48 10.61
C TYR A 845 13.70 39.88 11.86
N THR A 846 13.12 40.76 12.69
CA THR A 846 13.71 41.14 13.98
C THR A 846 12.97 40.41 15.10
N VAL A 847 13.69 39.64 15.91
CA VAL A 847 13.12 38.90 17.05
C VAL A 847 12.56 39.92 18.05
N PRO A 848 11.31 39.74 18.55
CA PRO A 848 10.72 40.64 19.54
C PRO A 848 11.38 40.45 20.93
N GLU A 849 10.94 41.21 21.93
CA GLU A 849 11.43 41.00 23.30
C GLU A 849 10.94 39.66 23.88
N ILE A 850 11.90 38.79 24.20
CA ILE A 850 11.67 37.44 24.75
C ILE A 850 11.98 37.43 26.26
N ARG A 851 11.14 36.79 27.06
CA ARG A 851 11.40 36.53 28.49
C ARG A 851 12.28 35.30 28.63
N ASN A 852 13.19 35.27 29.60
CA ASN A 852 13.96 34.06 29.92
C ASN A 852 13.04 33.00 30.54
N SER A 853 13.37 31.72 30.39
CA SER A 853 12.61 30.59 30.93
C SER A 853 11.13 30.59 30.55
N ALA A 854 10.82 30.93 29.29
CA ALA A 854 9.47 30.98 28.78
C ALA A 854 9.35 30.23 27.45
N SER A 855 8.19 29.60 27.25
CA SER A 855 7.83 28.92 26.00
C SER A 855 7.07 29.87 25.08
N TYR A 856 7.38 29.79 23.80
CA TYR A 856 6.78 30.59 22.74
C TYR A 856 6.36 29.71 21.57
N SER A 857 5.20 30.03 20.99
CA SER A 857 4.81 29.57 19.67
C SER A 857 5.09 30.68 18.66
N MET A 858 5.80 30.35 17.58
CA MET A 858 6.04 31.27 16.47
C MET A 858 5.26 30.83 15.25
N SER A 859 4.42 31.73 14.73
CA SER A 859 3.64 31.49 13.54
C SER A 859 3.86 32.57 12.48
N ILE A 860 3.79 32.22 11.20
CA ILE A 860 3.59 33.19 10.11
C ILE A 860 2.10 33.21 9.80
N VAL A 861 1.47 34.39 9.78
CA VAL A 861 0.04 34.55 9.47
C VAL A 861 -0.16 35.51 8.32
N SER A 862 -1.20 35.25 7.52
CA SER A 862 -1.64 36.10 6.42
C SER A 862 -2.99 36.73 6.76
N LEU A 863 -2.99 38.05 7.03
CA LEU A 863 -4.15 38.81 7.47
C LEU A 863 -4.80 39.54 6.29
N ILE A 864 -6.14 39.54 6.26
CA ILE A 864 -6.92 40.43 5.39
C ILE A 864 -6.73 41.87 5.89
N GLN A 865 -6.37 42.81 5.01
CA GLN A 865 -6.16 44.21 5.41
C GLN A 865 -7.42 44.80 6.08
N GLY A 866 -7.34 45.14 7.37
CA GLY A 866 -8.39 45.89 8.09
C GLY A 866 -9.06 45.20 9.29
N SER A 867 -8.76 43.95 9.62
CA SER A 867 -9.34 43.26 10.80
C SER A 867 -8.58 43.57 12.09
N LYS A 868 -9.27 44.14 13.10
CA LYS A 868 -8.79 44.27 14.48
C LYS A 868 -9.10 42.98 15.24
N GLY A 869 -8.06 42.31 15.77
CA GLY A 869 -8.16 41.02 16.43
C GLY A 869 -8.98 41.02 17.72
N ALA A 870 -9.80 39.99 17.90
CA ALA A 870 -10.41 39.60 19.17
C ALA A 870 -9.82 38.24 19.62
N ALA A 871 -9.72 38.03 20.93
CA ALA A 871 -9.00 36.92 21.55
C ALA A 871 -9.78 35.57 21.52
N PRO A 872 -9.09 34.43 21.39
CA PRO A 872 -9.70 33.09 21.51
C PRO A 872 -9.47 32.41 22.87
N ALA A 873 -10.49 31.67 23.30
CA ALA A 873 -10.42 30.71 24.40
C ALA A 873 -9.84 29.37 23.91
N GLY A 874 -8.80 28.87 24.59
CA GLY A 874 -8.15 27.61 24.25
C GLY A 874 -8.97 26.37 24.64
N LYS A 875 -9.01 25.37 23.76
CA LYS A 875 -9.27 23.97 24.11
C LYS A 875 -8.18 23.10 23.51
N THR A 876 -7.38 22.52 24.38
CA THR A 876 -6.42 21.45 24.06
C THR A 876 -7.19 20.13 23.99
N SER A 877 -7.23 19.48 22.83
CA SER A 877 -7.73 18.10 22.70
C SER A 877 -6.53 17.15 22.62
N LEU A 878 -6.28 16.44 23.71
CA LEU A 878 -5.41 15.28 23.78
C LEU A 878 -6.22 14.04 23.35
N THR A 879 -5.80 13.37 22.29
CA THR A 879 -6.32 12.03 21.95
C THR A 879 -5.32 11.01 22.48
N VAL A 880 -5.62 10.41 23.63
CA VAL A 880 -4.87 9.27 24.17
C VAL A 880 -5.49 8.00 23.57
N VAL A 881 -4.72 7.26 22.77
CA VAL A 881 -5.06 5.88 22.40
C VAL A 881 -4.47 4.98 23.47
N ALA A 882 -5.32 4.40 24.32
CA ALA A 882 -4.90 3.38 25.28
C ALA A 882 -4.82 2.02 24.58
N GLY A 883 -3.63 1.41 24.54
CA GLY A 883 -3.44 0.00 24.23
C GLY A 883 -3.17 -0.77 25.53
N ASP A 884 -3.88 -1.87 25.75
CA ASP A 884 -3.55 -2.84 26.78
C ASP A 884 -2.28 -3.60 26.37
N ASP A 885 -1.14 -3.06 26.78
CA ASP A 885 0.09 -3.76 27.21
C ASP A 885 1.23 -2.73 27.27
N ASN A 886 2.18 -2.97 28.17
CA ASN A 886 3.08 -1.97 28.79
C ASN A 886 4.18 -1.37 27.87
N ASP A 887 3.85 -0.94 26.66
CA ASP A 887 4.68 -0.15 25.74
C ASP A 887 3.82 0.93 25.05
N ASN A 888 3.76 2.11 25.66
CA ASN A 888 3.15 3.28 25.05
C ASN A 888 4.06 3.83 23.94
N ILE A 889 3.79 3.49 22.68
CA ILE A 889 4.37 4.22 21.55
C ILE A 889 3.55 5.49 21.34
N SER A 890 4.03 6.61 21.89
CA SER A 890 3.52 7.94 21.53
C SER A 890 4.09 8.35 20.17
N ILE A 891 3.34 8.13 19.09
CA ILE A 891 3.63 8.76 17.81
C ILE A 891 3.12 10.20 17.87
N GLU A 892 4.01 11.15 18.16
CA GLU A 892 3.73 12.58 18.05
C GLU A 892 3.67 12.96 16.56
N ASN A 893 2.51 12.76 15.94
CA ASN A 893 2.30 13.17 14.56
C ASN A 893 2.00 14.69 14.55
N ARG A 894 3.05 15.52 14.56
CA ARG A 894 2.93 16.98 14.40
C ARG A 894 2.72 17.32 12.92
N GLN A 895 1.55 16.99 12.39
CA GLN A 895 1.07 17.62 11.17
C GLN A 895 0.56 19.03 11.52
N ALA A 896 1.11 20.05 10.88
CA ALA A 896 0.51 21.38 10.89
C ALA A 896 -0.85 21.31 10.18
N SER A 897 -1.94 21.22 10.95
CA SER A 897 -3.29 21.37 10.41
C SER A 897 -3.50 22.85 10.13
N ALA A 898 -3.69 23.21 8.85
CA ALA A 898 -4.24 24.51 8.49
C ALA A 898 -5.73 24.57 8.92
N GLU A 899 -5.99 24.77 10.21
CA GLU A 899 -7.34 25.13 10.65
C GLU A 899 -7.58 26.60 10.27
N THR A 900 -8.56 26.82 9.39
CA THR A 900 -9.13 28.15 9.14
C THR A 900 -9.72 28.69 10.44
N ARG A 901 -8.93 29.51 11.13
CA ARG A 901 -9.42 30.38 12.19
C ARG A 901 -10.02 31.64 11.56
N THR A 902 -11.33 31.78 11.67
CA THR A 902 -12.13 32.87 11.07
C THR A 902 -11.81 34.26 11.62
N ASP A 903 -10.93 34.38 12.63
CA ASP A 903 -10.61 35.63 13.31
C ASP A 903 -9.20 36.21 13.03
N ILE A 904 -8.25 35.44 12.44
CA ILE A 904 -6.82 35.86 12.31
C ILE A 904 -6.24 35.58 10.91
N GLY A 905 -7.05 35.20 9.93
CA GLY A 905 -6.55 34.86 8.58
C GLY A 905 -5.84 33.49 8.53
N ALA A 906 -5.08 33.22 7.46
CA ALA A 906 -4.46 31.91 7.25
C ALA A 906 -3.10 31.79 7.97
N VAL A 907 -2.88 30.70 8.69
CA VAL A 907 -1.56 30.36 9.27
C VAL A 907 -0.71 29.69 8.20
N LEU A 908 0.44 30.28 7.88
CA LEU A 908 1.36 29.84 6.84
C LEU A 908 2.56 29.05 7.39
N LEU A 909 2.86 29.12 8.68
CA LEU A 909 3.91 28.34 9.35
C LEU A 909 3.60 28.37 10.85
N ASN A 910 3.90 27.30 11.58
CA ASN A 910 3.85 27.29 13.04
C ASN A 910 4.89 26.33 13.63
N TYR A 911 5.65 26.77 14.63
CA TYR A 911 6.48 25.90 15.47
C TYR A 911 6.77 26.55 16.83
N ASP A 912 7.17 25.72 17.80
CA ASP A 912 7.45 26.16 19.17
C ASP A 912 8.95 26.23 19.45
N PHE A 913 9.33 27.06 20.42
CA PHE A 913 10.66 27.06 21.05
C PHE A 913 10.55 27.57 22.49
N ALA A 914 11.56 27.31 23.30
CA ALA A 914 11.67 27.82 24.67
C ALA A 914 12.98 28.56 24.86
N SER A 915 12.93 29.62 25.68
CA SER A 915 14.09 30.45 25.98
C SER A 915 14.85 29.93 27.20
N SER A 916 16.18 30.06 27.14
CA SER A 916 17.09 29.77 28.24
C SER A 916 16.80 30.67 29.45
N ARG A 917 17.19 30.21 30.65
CA ARG A 917 17.29 31.04 31.86
C ARG A 917 18.35 32.14 31.72
N TYR A 918 19.30 31.96 30.81
CA TYR A 918 20.35 32.91 30.46
C TYR A 918 20.05 33.59 29.14
N SER A 919 20.60 34.79 28.93
CA SER A 919 20.35 35.55 27.71
C SER A 919 21.44 35.35 26.65
N THR A 920 22.65 34.97 27.06
CA THR A 920 23.78 34.66 26.16
C THR A 920 24.44 33.34 26.56
N PHE A 921 25.11 32.71 25.61
CA PHE A 921 25.87 31.48 25.81
C PHE A 921 26.99 31.68 26.82
N ARG A 922 27.70 32.82 26.75
CA ARG A 922 28.69 33.22 27.76
C ARG A 922 28.11 33.16 29.18
N GLN A 923 26.94 33.77 29.41
CA GLN A 923 26.29 33.74 30.72
C GLN A 923 25.94 32.30 31.13
N LYS A 924 25.45 31.46 30.20
CA LYS A 924 25.15 30.05 30.46
C LYS A 924 26.38 29.30 30.97
N ILE A 925 27.53 29.48 30.32
CA ILE A 925 28.77 28.80 30.72
C ILE A 925 29.39 29.39 32.00
N GLU A 926 29.36 30.71 32.19
CA GLU A 926 29.88 31.39 33.39
C GLU A 926 29.14 30.97 34.67
N ASN A 927 27.88 30.60 34.57
CA ASN A 927 27.06 30.16 35.69
C ASN A 927 27.02 28.62 35.87
N LEU A 928 27.98 27.89 35.29
CA LEU A 928 28.14 26.46 35.56
C LEU A 928 28.86 26.27 36.91
N GLU A 929 28.18 25.63 37.85
CA GLU A 929 28.72 25.30 39.17
C GLU A 929 29.32 23.90 39.19
N LYS A 930 30.66 23.82 39.10
CA LYS A 930 31.40 22.54 39.16
C LYS A 930 31.35 21.96 40.58
N THR A 931 30.97 20.70 40.73
CA THR A 931 30.97 20.02 42.05
C THR A 931 32.26 19.26 42.31
N TYR A 932 32.55 18.23 41.52
CA TYR A 932 33.85 17.54 41.54
C TYR A 932 34.23 17.01 40.15
N ALA A 933 35.54 16.95 39.92
CA ALA A 933 36.11 16.39 38.70
C ALA A 933 36.02 14.86 38.73
N THR A 934 35.79 14.25 37.56
CA THR A 934 35.75 12.80 37.39
C THR A 934 36.81 12.37 36.38
N ALA A 935 37.34 11.16 36.55
CA ALA A 935 38.28 10.55 35.63
C ALA A 935 37.82 9.12 35.32
N VAL A 936 37.77 8.79 34.03
CA VAL A 936 37.51 7.45 33.52
C VAL A 936 38.85 6.87 33.07
N ILE A 937 39.19 5.70 33.60
CA ILE A 937 40.41 4.98 33.24
C ILE A 937 40.17 4.26 31.91
N ILE A 938 40.92 4.63 30.87
CA ILE A 938 40.86 3.98 29.55
C ILE A 938 41.90 2.85 29.47
N SER A 939 43.12 3.13 29.94
CA SER A 939 44.23 2.19 30.10
C SER A 939 45.00 2.50 31.38
N SER A 940 46.09 1.77 31.68
CA SER A 940 46.94 2.04 32.83
C SER A 940 47.56 3.44 32.85
N ASP A 941 47.67 4.08 31.69
CA ASP A 941 48.39 5.31 31.42
C ASP A 941 47.54 6.42 30.77
N VAL A 942 46.28 6.13 30.45
CA VAL A 942 45.35 7.09 29.83
C VAL A 942 44.08 7.27 30.65
N LEU A 943 43.79 8.54 30.91
CA LEU A 943 42.59 9.00 31.61
C LEU A 943 41.77 9.93 30.70
N MET A 944 40.45 9.82 30.81
CA MET A 944 39.47 10.71 30.21
C MET A 944 38.73 11.49 31.30
N PHE A 945 38.68 12.82 31.22
CA PHE A 945 38.18 13.66 32.32
C PHE A 945 36.79 14.22 32.08
N GLY A 946 35.95 14.19 33.10
CA GLY A 946 34.62 14.78 33.13
C GLY A 946 34.42 15.71 34.32
N TYR A 947 33.26 16.36 34.36
CA TYR A 947 32.82 17.13 35.51
C TYR A 947 31.37 16.81 35.86
N GLU A 948 31.13 16.61 37.15
CA GLU A 948 29.79 16.70 37.72
C GLU A 948 29.50 18.17 38.04
N MET A 949 28.22 18.53 37.99
CA MET A 949 27.69 19.90 38.03
C MET A 949 26.57 19.99 39.05
N HIS A 950 26.34 21.18 39.59
CA HIS A 950 25.20 21.50 40.43
C HIS A 950 24.11 22.20 39.60
N ASP A 951 22.98 21.51 39.39
CA ASP A 951 21.74 22.03 38.79
C ASP A 951 21.94 22.97 37.57
N MET A 952 22.75 22.52 36.61
CA MET A 952 23.00 23.27 35.38
C MET A 952 21.79 23.23 34.46
N GLU A 953 21.57 24.30 33.70
CA GLU A 953 20.65 24.24 32.56
C GLU A 953 21.24 23.31 31.48
N PRO A 954 20.54 22.25 31.07
CA PRO A 954 21.02 21.32 30.07
C PRO A 954 21.35 22.01 28.73
N PHE A 955 22.23 21.38 27.95
CA PHE A 955 22.39 21.59 26.52
C PHE A 955 21.39 20.71 25.77
N ASP A 956 20.72 21.25 24.75
CA ASP A 956 19.78 20.50 23.91
C ASP A 956 20.46 19.81 22.72
N LEU A 957 19.70 19.06 21.90
CA LEU A 957 20.25 18.38 20.73
C LEU A 957 20.85 19.37 19.72
N ALA A 958 20.19 20.51 19.51
CA ALA A 958 20.67 21.55 18.61
C ALA A 958 22.04 22.06 19.08
N ASP A 959 22.24 22.27 20.38
CA ASP A 959 23.53 22.66 20.96
C ASP A 959 24.63 21.61 20.69
N LEU A 960 24.35 20.32 20.87
CA LEU A 960 25.38 19.28 20.96
C LEU A 960 25.74 18.57 19.66
N ILE A 961 24.73 18.20 18.86
CA ILE A 961 24.90 17.43 17.61
C ILE A 961 24.21 18.07 16.41
N GLY A 962 23.33 19.05 16.65
CA GLY A 962 22.48 19.65 15.63
C GLY A 962 21.17 18.88 15.41
N THR A 963 20.23 19.54 14.75
CA THR A 963 18.95 19.00 14.27
C THR A 963 18.79 19.24 12.77
N GLU A 964 17.75 18.68 12.16
CA GLU A 964 17.42 18.92 10.74
C GLU A 964 17.23 20.41 10.42
N TRP A 965 16.82 21.23 11.40
CA TRP A 965 16.65 22.69 11.29
C TRP A 965 17.90 23.50 11.68
N THR A 966 19.06 22.85 11.70
CA THR A 966 20.38 23.48 11.86
C THR A 966 21.39 22.96 10.81
N GLU A 967 20.88 22.34 9.73
CA GLU A 967 21.68 21.55 8.77
C GLU A 967 22.48 20.41 9.42
N ASN A 968 21.98 19.84 10.53
CA ASN A 968 22.67 18.85 11.35
C ASN A 968 24.05 19.31 11.85
N LYS A 969 24.20 20.63 12.10
CA LYS A 969 25.40 21.22 12.70
C LYS A 969 25.10 21.64 14.14
N PRO A 970 25.98 21.32 15.11
CA PRO A 970 25.78 21.74 16.49
C PRO A 970 25.90 23.25 16.64
N LEU A 971 25.07 23.84 17.51
CA LEU A 971 25.16 25.25 17.86
C LEU A 971 26.34 25.53 18.79
N VAL A 972 26.93 24.51 19.43
CA VAL A 972 28.10 24.67 20.31
C VAL A 972 29.30 23.92 19.74
N ASN A 973 30.26 24.69 19.25
CA ASN A 973 31.54 24.17 18.81
C ASN A 973 32.55 24.17 19.95
N VAL A 974 33.17 23.02 20.23
CA VAL A 974 34.15 22.83 21.31
C VAL A 974 35.53 22.47 20.75
N VAL A 975 36.57 23.14 21.27
CA VAL A 975 37.97 22.88 20.91
C VAL A 975 38.87 23.00 22.14
N ALA A 976 39.87 22.13 22.29
CA ALA A 976 40.92 22.30 23.28
C ALA A 976 41.87 23.44 22.89
N THR A 977 42.32 24.21 23.88
CA THR A 977 43.22 25.36 23.65
C THR A 977 44.68 24.98 23.52
N LEU A 978 45.07 23.81 24.04
CA LEU A 978 46.46 23.31 24.06
C LEU A 978 47.43 24.27 24.79
N GLU A 979 46.91 25.03 25.76
CA GLU A 979 47.69 25.97 26.56
C GLU A 979 48.37 25.32 27.76
N ASP A 980 47.99 24.08 28.09
CA ASP A 980 48.47 23.30 29.23
C ASP A 980 49.94 22.87 29.08
N ASP A 981 50.61 22.70 30.23
CA ASP A 981 52.03 22.34 30.27
C ASP A 981 52.27 20.91 29.78
N TYR A 982 51.32 20.01 29.99
CA TYR A 982 51.40 18.63 29.49
C TYR A 982 51.55 18.61 27.96
N TYR A 983 50.71 19.37 27.25
CA TYR A 983 50.80 19.47 25.81
C TYR A 983 52.11 20.16 25.39
N ARG A 984 52.39 21.36 25.91
CA ARG A 984 53.50 22.20 25.43
C ARG A 984 54.88 21.62 25.73
N GLN A 985 55.06 21.01 26.90
CA GLN A 985 56.37 20.55 27.37
C GLN A 985 56.62 19.07 27.06
N HIS A 986 55.57 18.25 26.96
CA HIS A 986 55.71 16.80 26.78
C HIS A 986 55.16 16.29 25.44
N ILE A 987 53.88 16.53 25.14
CA ILE A 987 53.22 15.95 23.96
C ILE A 987 53.69 16.59 22.65
N TYR A 988 53.71 17.92 22.55
CA TYR A 988 54.10 18.62 21.34
C TYR A 988 55.54 18.29 20.92
N PRO A 989 56.56 18.37 21.81
CA PRO A 989 57.93 18.02 21.44
C PRO A 989 58.10 16.53 21.05
N LEU A 990 57.32 15.65 21.67
CA LEU A 990 57.37 14.20 21.44
C LEU A 990 56.72 13.79 20.11
N ILE A 991 55.54 14.32 19.81
CA ILE A 991 54.67 13.82 18.73
C ILE A 991 54.59 14.80 17.55
N TYR A 992 54.33 16.08 17.82
CA TYR A 992 53.84 17.02 16.80
C TYR A 992 54.86 18.07 16.32
N GLN A 993 56.01 18.25 16.99
CA GLN A 993 56.97 19.33 16.71
C GLN A 993 57.47 19.38 15.25
N ASP A 994 57.61 18.22 14.60
CA ASP A 994 58.05 18.13 13.19
C ASP A 994 57.05 17.34 12.33
N TYR A 995 55.75 17.41 12.65
CA TYR A 995 54.72 16.69 11.90
C TYR A 995 54.42 17.35 10.54
N PRO A 996 54.35 16.61 9.41
CA PRO A 996 54.54 15.16 9.28
C PRO A 996 55.99 14.73 9.49
N VAL A 997 56.21 13.65 10.25
CA VAL A 997 57.55 13.22 10.68
C VAL A 997 58.42 12.90 9.46
N GLY A 998 59.56 13.57 9.34
CA GLY A 998 60.47 13.39 8.20
C GLY A 998 59.91 13.87 6.85
N GLY A 999 58.85 14.67 6.86
CA GLY A 999 58.20 15.22 5.66
C GLY A 999 57.16 14.31 4.99
N SER A 1000 57.04 13.05 5.40
CA SER A 1000 56.15 12.08 4.74
C SER A 1000 55.34 11.18 5.67
N ILE A 1001 55.76 10.94 6.92
CA ILE A 1001 55.07 10.05 7.84
C ILE A 1001 53.94 10.82 8.55
N LYS A 1002 52.70 10.34 8.40
CA LYS A 1002 51.48 10.94 8.93
C LYS A 1002 50.73 9.95 9.82
N VAL A 1003 49.90 10.45 10.73
CA VAL A 1003 48.99 9.59 11.50
C VAL A 1003 47.99 8.94 10.55
N LYS A 1004 47.67 7.67 10.80
CA LYS A 1004 46.80 6.83 9.96
C LYS A 1004 45.35 6.76 10.42
N ARG A 1005 45.03 7.25 11.61
CA ARG A 1005 43.66 7.21 12.13
C ARG A 1005 42.70 7.97 11.21
N GLU A 1006 41.55 7.35 10.93
CA GLU A 1006 40.52 7.90 10.03
C GLU A 1006 39.98 9.26 10.52
N SER A 1007 39.96 9.47 11.84
CA SER A 1007 39.48 10.70 12.49
C SER A 1007 40.39 11.93 12.30
N ALA A 1008 41.57 11.80 11.67
CA ALA A 1008 42.54 12.90 11.52
C ALA A 1008 41.93 14.15 10.87
N GLY A 1009 41.02 13.98 9.91
CA GLY A 1009 40.34 15.09 9.23
C GLY A 1009 39.25 15.78 10.08
N THR A 1010 38.62 15.06 11.01
CA THR A 1010 37.48 15.58 11.80
C THR A 1010 37.92 16.21 13.11
N ILE A 1011 38.81 15.53 13.86
CA ILE A 1011 39.29 16.00 15.17
C ILE A 1011 40.62 16.77 15.13
N GLY A 1012 41.32 16.74 13.99
CA GLY A 1012 42.56 17.47 13.73
C GLY A 1012 43.83 16.70 14.10
N VAL A 1013 44.99 17.26 13.72
CA VAL A 1013 46.34 16.81 14.11
C VAL A 1013 47.16 18.06 14.42
N PRO A 1014 47.36 18.44 15.69
CA PRO A 1014 46.94 17.75 16.93
C PRO A 1014 45.40 17.63 17.08
N PRO A 1015 44.90 16.61 17.81
CA PRO A 1015 43.47 16.28 17.93
C PRO A 1015 42.68 17.25 18.85
N VAL A 1016 42.66 18.54 18.52
CA VAL A 1016 42.01 19.60 19.32
C VAL A 1016 40.51 19.40 19.55
N ARG A 1017 39.82 18.55 18.77
CA ARG A 1017 38.40 18.22 18.98
C ARG A 1017 38.17 16.80 19.52
N ALA A 1018 39.17 16.17 20.15
CA ALA A 1018 38.98 14.89 20.87
C ALA A 1018 38.22 15.08 22.19
N LEU A 1019 37.02 15.64 22.10
CA LEU A 1019 36.14 16.00 23.20
C LEU A 1019 34.81 15.25 23.03
N PRO A 1020 34.77 13.92 23.27
CA PRO A 1020 33.58 13.13 22.99
C PRO A 1020 32.43 13.50 23.95
N LEU A 1021 31.20 13.41 23.46
CA LEU A 1021 30.00 13.56 24.27
C LEU A 1021 29.83 12.35 25.20
N ARG A 1022 29.26 12.59 26.39
CA ARG A 1022 28.82 11.51 27.28
C ARG A 1022 27.62 10.81 26.65
N THR A 1023 27.74 9.53 26.31
CA THR A 1023 26.66 8.74 25.72
C THR A 1023 25.38 8.75 26.57
N GLU A 1024 25.51 8.63 27.89
CA GLU A 1024 24.36 8.70 28.81
C GLU A 1024 23.65 10.06 28.79
N TYR A 1025 24.39 11.15 28.57
CA TYR A 1025 23.82 12.49 28.46
C TYR A 1025 23.02 12.60 27.15
N LEU A 1026 23.65 12.22 26.03
CA LEU A 1026 23.04 12.33 24.71
C LEU A 1026 21.75 11.48 24.61
N ASN A 1027 21.81 10.22 25.05
CA ASN A 1027 20.64 9.31 25.02
C ASN A 1027 19.43 9.88 25.77
N ARG A 1028 19.65 10.57 26.90
CA ARG A 1028 18.58 11.18 27.70
C ARG A 1028 17.92 12.35 26.98
N ILE A 1029 18.73 13.23 26.39
CA ILE A 1029 18.23 14.37 25.64
C ILE A 1029 17.52 13.92 24.35
N GLU A 1030 18.01 12.86 23.68
CA GLU A 1030 17.32 12.23 22.53
C GLU A 1030 15.95 11.66 22.90
N GLN A 1031 15.79 11.18 24.14
CA GLN A 1031 14.51 10.72 24.71
C GLN A 1031 13.62 11.87 25.21
N GLY A 1032 14.05 13.13 25.06
CA GLY A 1032 13.31 14.29 25.56
C GLY A 1032 13.40 14.51 27.08
N GLU A 1033 14.34 13.85 27.77
CA GLU A 1033 14.52 13.94 29.21
C GLU A 1033 15.52 15.05 29.58
N TYR A 1034 15.00 16.22 29.98
CA TYR A 1034 15.79 17.41 30.35
C TYR A 1034 15.97 17.59 31.87
N SER A 1035 16.03 16.49 32.63
CA SER A 1035 16.17 16.50 34.09
C SER A 1035 17.08 15.39 34.60
N GLY A 1036 17.56 15.49 35.85
CA GLY A 1036 18.41 14.47 36.47
C GLY A 1036 19.86 14.54 35.99
N ILE A 1037 20.38 13.48 35.37
CA ILE A 1037 21.80 13.39 34.99
C ILE A 1037 22.25 14.54 34.08
N VAL A 1038 21.36 15.03 33.21
CA VAL A 1038 21.65 16.11 32.26
C VAL A 1038 21.69 17.50 32.91
N THR A 1039 21.22 17.64 34.15
CA THR A 1039 21.42 18.84 34.97
C THR A 1039 22.60 18.70 35.94
N GLN A 1040 23.20 17.50 36.02
CA GLN A 1040 24.23 17.16 36.99
C GLN A 1040 25.58 16.79 36.36
N ARG A 1041 25.68 16.70 35.03
CA ARG A 1041 26.91 16.29 34.34
C ARG A 1041 27.18 17.13 33.12
N PHE A 1042 28.39 17.68 33.03
CA PHE A 1042 28.84 18.35 31.82
C PHE A 1042 28.85 17.37 30.63
N PRO A 1043 28.34 17.76 29.44
CA PRO A 1043 28.10 16.82 28.34
C PRO A 1043 29.37 16.33 27.64
N TYR A 1044 30.51 17.00 27.79
CA TYR A 1044 31.77 16.62 27.11
C TYR A 1044 32.77 16.00 28.09
N TYR A 1045 33.58 15.08 27.57
CA TYR A 1045 34.81 14.62 28.21
C TYR A 1045 36.05 15.27 27.57
N TYR A 1046 37.13 15.40 28.33
CA TYR A 1046 38.45 15.71 27.80
C TYR A 1046 39.21 14.40 27.52
N ASN A 1047 39.37 14.03 26.24
CA ASN A 1047 39.94 12.74 25.82
C ASN A 1047 41.17 12.88 24.90
N LEU A 1048 41.79 14.06 24.86
CA LEU A 1048 43.00 14.28 24.05
C LEU A 1048 44.16 13.31 24.40
N PRO A 1049 44.42 12.94 25.68
CA PRO A 1049 45.49 12.00 26.03
C PRO A 1049 45.38 10.65 25.32
N ALA A 1050 44.18 10.09 25.18
CA ALA A 1050 43.96 8.82 24.48
C ALA A 1050 44.36 8.91 23.01
N VAL A 1051 44.00 10.02 22.35
CA VAL A 1051 44.31 10.22 20.93
C VAL A 1051 45.79 10.58 20.74
N TYR A 1052 46.41 11.28 21.69
CA TYR A 1052 47.87 11.50 21.68
C TYR A 1052 48.63 10.17 21.77
N GLU A 1053 48.18 9.24 22.61
CA GLU A 1053 48.79 7.93 22.74
C GLU A 1053 48.68 7.12 21.45
N GLU A 1054 47.49 7.09 20.85
CA GLU A 1054 47.25 6.46 19.55
C GLU A 1054 48.17 7.05 18.47
N ASP A 1055 48.23 8.40 18.37
CA ASP A 1055 49.11 9.11 17.44
C ASP A 1055 50.59 8.78 17.69
N PHE A 1056 51.01 8.66 18.96
CA PHE A 1056 52.38 8.30 19.31
C PHE A 1056 52.75 6.89 18.86
N PHE A 1057 51.93 5.89 19.20
CA PHE A 1057 52.22 4.50 18.85
C PHE A 1057 52.14 4.23 17.35
N ASP A 1058 51.19 4.85 16.64
CA ASP A 1058 51.12 4.74 15.18
C ASP A 1058 52.38 5.33 14.53
N LEU A 1059 52.76 6.56 14.89
CA LEU A 1059 53.97 7.18 14.35
C LEU A 1059 55.23 6.41 14.75
N GLN A 1060 55.31 5.92 15.98
CA GLN A 1060 56.43 5.09 16.45
C GLN A 1060 56.56 3.81 15.62
N HIS A 1061 55.46 3.09 15.40
CA HIS A 1061 55.44 1.87 14.59
C HIS A 1061 55.82 2.15 13.12
N GLN A 1062 55.33 3.25 12.55
CA GLN A 1062 55.71 3.67 11.19
C GLN A 1062 57.18 4.06 11.09
N VAL A 1063 57.74 4.74 12.09
CA VAL A 1063 59.17 5.08 12.14
C VAL A 1063 60.03 3.82 12.27
N ILE A 1064 59.69 2.89 13.18
CA ILE A 1064 60.43 1.63 13.36
C ILE A 1064 60.41 0.78 12.08
N SER A 1065 59.25 0.65 11.43
CA SER A 1065 59.10 -0.16 10.22
C SER A 1065 59.77 0.45 8.98
N SER A 1066 59.87 1.78 8.88
CA SER A 1066 60.46 2.47 7.73
C SER A 1066 61.97 2.72 7.83
N MET A 1067 62.57 2.61 9.03
CA MET A 1067 63.92 3.13 9.31
C MET A 1067 64.90 2.10 9.89
N MET A 1068 64.94 0.87 9.38
CA MET A 1068 66.12 0.01 9.59
C MET A 1068 67.37 0.70 9.00
N GLY A 1069 68.11 1.48 9.80
CA GLY A 1069 69.45 1.99 9.51
C GLY A 1069 69.62 3.47 9.14
N LYS A 1070 68.59 4.34 9.21
CA LYS A 1070 68.73 5.78 8.92
C LYS A 1070 68.51 6.60 10.21
N GLY A 1071 69.56 7.25 10.72
CA GLY A 1071 69.50 8.07 11.93
C GLY A 1071 69.07 9.52 11.70
N GLY A 1072 68.52 10.18 12.72
CA GLY A 1072 68.18 11.61 12.74
C GLY A 1072 67.43 12.02 14.02
N ALA A 1073 67.55 13.29 14.45
CA ALA A 1073 66.99 13.77 15.71
C ALA A 1073 65.45 13.64 15.79
N ALA A 1074 64.73 13.91 14.69
CA ALA A 1074 63.27 13.81 14.59
C ALA A 1074 62.73 12.37 14.77
N TYR A 1075 63.56 11.36 14.51
CA TYR A 1075 63.18 9.94 14.60
C TYR A 1075 63.59 9.31 15.94
N ASN A 1076 64.74 9.75 16.49
CA ASN A 1076 65.28 9.23 17.75
C ASN A 1076 64.31 9.38 18.94
N ARG A 1077 63.46 10.42 18.94
CA ARG A 1077 62.44 10.61 20.00
C ARG A 1077 61.36 9.54 20.00
N PHE A 1078 60.98 8.98 18.85
CA PHE A 1078 60.04 7.86 18.80
C PHE A 1078 60.71 6.53 19.18
N LEU A 1079 62.01 6.36 18.89
CA LEU A 1079 62.74 5.13 19.23
C LEU A 1079 63.07 5.00 20.73
N ARG A 1080 63.23 6.13 21.43
CA ARG A 1080 63.64 6.17 22.85
C ARG A 1080 62.61 6.78 23.79
N GLY A 1081 61.61 7.48 23.24
CA GLY A 1081 60.55 8.10 24.04
C GLY A 1081 59.56 7.07 24.55
N THR A 1082 59.02 7.35 25.72
CA THR A 1082 57.86 6.66 26.30
C THR A 1082 56.71 7.66 26.34
N PHE A 1083 55.48 7.20 26.13
CA PHE A 1083 54.31 8.06 26.27
C PHE A 1083 54.20 8.56 27.72
N PRO A 1084 54.18 9.88 27.97
CA PRO A 1084 54.15 10.43 29.32
C PRO A 1084 52.76 10.27 29.92
N PHE A 1085 52.67 9.94 31.21
CA PHE A 1085 51.41 10.03 31.93
C PHE A 1085 50.95 11.50 32.02
N ILE A 1086 49.64 11.72 31.97
CA ILE A 1086 49.07 13.07 32.00
C ILE A 1086 49.37 13.80 33.32
N LEU A 1087 49.76 15.07 33.22
CA LEU A 1087 50.10 15.89 34.38
C LEU A 1087 48.87 16.26 35.21
N TYR A 1088 49.09 16.45 36.51
CA TYR A 1088 48.16 17.13 37.38
C TYR A 1088 48.12 18.63 36.98
N ASP A 1089 47.08 19.04 36.27
CA ASP A 1089 46.91 20.41 35.77
C ASP A 1089 45.46 20.69 35.36
N TYR A 1090 45.19 21.92 34.94
CA TYR A 1090 43.96 22.34 34.28
C TYR A 1090 44.07 22.27 32.76
N TYR A 1091 43.11 21.61 32.13
CA TYR A 1091 43.00 21.41 30.69
C TYR A 1091 41.86 22.24 30.12
N ARG A 1092 42.20 23.32 29.42
CA ARG A 1092 41.23 24.31 28.97
C ARG A 1092 40.66 24.02 27.59
N ILE A 1093 39.33 24.06 27.49
CA ILE A 1093 38.59 24.09 26.22
C ILE A 1093 37.98 25.47 25.99
N LYS A 1094 37.80 25.82 24.72
CA LYS A 1094 37.01 26.95 24.25
C LYS A 1094 35.70 26.43 23.66
N MET A 1095 34.59 27.00 24.12
CA MET A 1095 33.25 26.72 23.63
C MET A 1095 32.73 27.95 22.89
N GLN A 1096 32.33 27.78 21.64
CA GLN A 1096 31.85 28.86 20.76
C GLN A 1096 30.42 28.55 20.35
N TYR A 1097 29.49 29.47 20.65
CA TYR A 1097 28.15 29.39 20.11
C TYR A 1097 28.16 29.82 18.64
N VAL A 1098 27.60 29.00 17.76
CA VAL A 1098 27.51 29.22 16.31
C VAL A 1098 26.06 29.00 15.91
N MET A 1099 25.36 30.08 15.63
CA MET A 1099 23.98 30.02 15.13
C MET A 1099 23.98 29.46 13.70
N PRO A 1100 22.83 28.96 13.20
CA PRO A 1100 22.77 28.42 11.84
C PRO A 1100 23.22 29.44 10.79
N ASN A 1101 23.75 28.99 9.66
CA ASN A 1101 24.44 29.83 8.67
C ASN A 1101 25.74 30.48 9.20
N ASP A 1102 26.46 29.76 10.07
CA ASP A 1102 27.80 30.10 10.58
C ASP A 1102 27.90 31.49 11.24
N VAL A 1103 26.79 31.99 11.82
CA VAL A 1103 26.79 33.27 12.52
C VAL A 1103 27.39 33.07 13.91
N MET A 1104 28.55 33.69 14.14
CA MET A 1104 29.28 33.57 15.40
C MET A 1104 28.56 34.30 16.53
N GLY A 1105 28.25 33.58 17.61
CA GLY A 1105 27.75 34.11 18.86
C GLY A 1105 28.85 34.36 19.89
N SER A 1106 28.47 34.41 21.16
CA SER A 1106 29.39 34.53 22.28
C SER A 1106 30.17 33.22 22.52
N ASN A 1107 31.34 33.33 23.14
CA ASN A 1107 32.18 32.20 23.53
C ASN A 1107 32.63 32.33 24.98
N MET A 1108 33.03 31.19 25.53
CA MET A 1108 33.54 31.07 26.89
C MET A 1108 34.51 29.89 26.99
N THR A 1109 35.39 29.91 27.99
CA THR A 1109 36.32 28.81 28.28
C THR A 1109 35.79 27.93 29.42
N PHE A 1110 36.11 26.64 29.36
CA PHE A 1110 35.82 25.68 30.41
C PHE A 1110 37.07 24.85 30.72
N ASP A 1111 37.42 24.76 32.00
CA ASP A 1111 38.64 24.09 32.45
C ASP A 1111 38.32 22.70 33.04
N PHE A 1112 38.86 21.64 32.43
CA PHE A 1112 38.92 20.30 33.01
C PHE A 1112 40.05 20.23 34.04
N TYR A 1113 39.91 19.46 35.11
CA TYR A 1113 40.95 19.35 36.14
C TYR A 1113 41.35 17.90 36.34
N ASN A 1114 42.63 17.60 36.14
CA ASN A 1114 43.18 16.30 36.50
C ASN A 1114 43.68 16.33 37.95
N PHE A 1115 43.03 15.56 38.81
CA PHE A 1115 43.40 15.42 40.23
C PHE A 1115 44.30 14.20 40.50
N ILE A 1116 44.55 13.34 39.51
CA ILE A 1116 45.37 12.13 39.62
C ILE A 1116 46.84 12.50 39.38
N LYS A 1117 47.73 12.00 40.24
CA LYS A 1117 49.17 12.29 40.25
C LYS A 1117 50.01 11.09 39.85
#